data_AF-A0A534Q4A1-F1
#
_entry.id   AF-A0A534Q4A1-F1
#
_cell.length_a   1.000
_cell.length_b   1.000
_cell.length_c   1.000
_cell.angle_alpha   90.00
_cell.angle_beta   90.00
_cell.angle_gamma   90.00
#
_symmetry.space_group_name_H-M   'P 1'
#
loop_
_entity.id
_entity.type
_entity.pdbx_description
1 polymer ?
#
loop_
_entity_poly.entity_id
_entity_poly.type
_entity_poly.pdbx_seq_one_letter_code
_entity_poly.pdbx_strand_id
1 'polypeptide(L)'
;MRPTAHLLLLAGLFGCTGKLDVSLPGPVTEGRIDPVTVSSSLTKVKGLLTGYPPTDAEIQAVQADPKALRGLIQKWIATPEHTAKMLGFFSNAFQQSQAVSADFSDQLGDAQGRLDARLLANLRESFARTALQLIGEGEPFTSTITTRRFMLTPRLMMLYAYLDAIQISDSGNRVDLYAQAHPGFSFKLTANAGAPIALADTLDPSNPNYMVFYAPQLAGAPYDTLCPQDPIVYNGSKGMGSVSSALYMVMQGTPQSFSVPLATGKNHTCQPPAFPAASSPLSSDDDQLWQMVEIVQAGPNDGVSSVLDLTNFRTGGNLLLRTPRVGFFTTPSFLAEWNTNNSNQARVTANQTLIVALGHGMSPQNATLPPSIASVDQTHAPLGTTCFACHQSLDPMRQFFRQTYSYYFHPQVSSKQTALPGSFGFRGVSVSANGIFDLAAQLAAHPDFAGAWVQKLCTWANSARCDESDGEFRLLAGLFAESNYDWKTLEVAVFSSPLVTYLAPTRTVSQSGEVFPVSRRDHLCTALSSRLGIADVCGLDVNTKVPQDLKGVQFIATVLPSDAYSRGGEEPVLANDPNLFFRTGMENICAALSRRLIDAATTGRWSSGSADAAIADFVHTLMGLGRDRDTTPISILTDHFHSAIGAGLSASDALKSTFVLACLSPSVVGVGQ
;
A
#
# COMPACT_ATOMS: atom_id res chain seq x y z
N MET A 1 47.73 69.39 33.55
CA MET A 1 46.73 69.95 32.61
C MET A 1 45.70 68.86 32.30
N ARG A 2 44.41 69.19 32.39
CA ARG A 2 43.23 68.38 31.99
C ARG A 2 43.33 67.85 30.52
N PRO A 3 42.42 66.99 30.00
CA PRO A 3 41.77 65.79 30.56
C PRO A 3 41.41 64.67 29.50
N THR A 4 40.92 63.51 29.97
CA THR A 4 39.85 62.61 29.44
C THR A 4 39.73 62.22 27.94
N ALA A 5 39.57 60.90 27.65
CA ALA A 5 38.37 60.33 26.98
C ALA A 5 38.37 58.79 26.86
N HIS A 6 37.26 58.20 27.35
CA HIS A 6 36.52 56.98 26.95
C HIS A 6 37.20 55.64 26.64
N LEU A 7 36.99 54.67 27.54
CA LEU A 7 37.03 53.24 27.27
C LEU A 7 35.58 52.73 27.05
N LEU A 8 35.25 52.33 25.83
CA LEU A 8 34.01 51.62 25.51
C LEU A 8 34.24 50.11 25.71
N LEU A 9 33.41 49.47 26.54
CA LEU A 9 33.28 48.02 26.57
C LEU A 9 32.61 47.53 25.28
N LEU A 10 33.27 46.65 24.53
CA LEU A 10 32.60 45.74 23.59
C LEU A 10 32.64 44.33 24.17
N ALA A 11 31.45 43.83 24.51
CA ALA A 11 31.20 42.42 24.81
C ALA A 11 31.36 41.60 23.53
N GLY A 12 32.31 40.66 23.52
CA GLY A 12 32.48 39.68 22.46
C GLY A 12 31.38 38.63 22.51
N LEU A 13 30.51 38.64 21.50
CA LEU A 13 29.64 37.52 21.13
C LEU A 13 30.52 36.31 20.78
N PHE A 14 30.56 35.31 21.64
CA PHE A 14 31.07 33.97 21.29
C PHE A 14 30.04 33.27 20.39
N GLY A 15 30.21 33.45 19.08
CA GLY A 15 29.57 32.57 18.09
C GLY A 15 30.22 31.18 18.17
N CYS A 16 29.44 30.17 18.53
CA CYS A 16 29.84 28.77 18.38
C CYS A 16 29.81 28.41 16.89
N THR A 17 30.90 28.69 16.17
CA THR A 17 31.17 28.13 14.84
C THR A 17 32.02 26.87 15.00
N GLY A 18 31.46 25.87 15.69
CA GLY A 18 31.98 24.51 15.63
C GLY A 18 31.72 23.96 14.24
N LYS A 19 32.77 23.79 13.42
CA LYS A 19 32.68 23.01 12.18
C LYS A 19 32.21 21.60 12.56
N LEU A 20 31.08 21.18 12.00
CA LEU A 20 30.73 19.76 11.88
C LEU A 20 31.86 19.11 11.10
N ASP A 21 32.71 18.36 11.79
CA ASP A 21 33.66 17.46 11.17
C ASP A 21 32.85 16.26 10.64
N VAL A 22 32.53 16.28 9.34
CA VAL A 22 31.84 15.21 8.62
C VAL A 22 32.86 14.21 8.07
N SER A 23 33.98 14.00 8.77
CA SER A 23 34.82 12.85 8.49
C SER A 23 34.03 11.59 8.86
N LEU A 24 33.51 10.93 7.82
CA LEU A 24 33.04 9.55 7.91
C LEU A 24 34.10 8.76 8.69
N PRO A 25 33.73 7.96 9.71
CA PRO A 25 34.65 7.03 10.30
C PRO A 25 35.32 6.24 9.17
N GLY A 26 36.65 6.13 9.20
CA GLY A 26 37.37 5.28 8.26
C GLY A 26 36.77 3.87 8.24
N PRO A 27 37.03 3.06 7.20
CA PRO A 27 36.44 1.73 7.07
C PRO A 27 36.59 0.95 8.38
N VAL A 28 35.47 0.66 9.03
CA VAL A 28 35.43 -0.16 10.23
C VAL A 28 35.96 -1.52 9.83
N THR A 29 36.99 -1.97 10.52
CA THR A 29 37.55 -3.31 10.34
C THR A 29 36.49 -4.33 10.73
N GLU A 30 36.26 -5.31 9.86
CA GLU A 30 35.32 -6.42 10.04
C GLU A 30 35.45 -7.00 11.47
N GLY A 31 34.35 -6.99 12.24
CA GLY A 31 34.30 -7.62 13.57
C GLY A 31 34.55 -6.73 14.81
N ARG A 32 34.33 -5.40 14.74
CA ARG A 32 34.48 -4.49 15.90
C ARG A 32 33.19 -3.80 16.37
N ILE A 33 32.04 -4.46 16.28
CA ILE A 33 30.80 -3.99 16.92
C ILE A 33 30.43 -4.99 18.00
N ASP A 34 30.24 -4.50 19.23
CA ASP A 34 29.74 -5.30 20.34
C ASP A 34 28.28 -5.70 20.04
N PRO A 35 27.94 -7.00 20.02
CA PRO A 35 26.57 -7.42 19.74
C PRO A 35 25.55 -6.77 20.69
N VAL A 36 24.38 -6.46 20.15
CA VAL A 36 23.27 -5.95 20.96
C VAL A 36 22.80 -7.00 21.96
N THR A 37 22.16 -6.56 23.04
CA THR A 37 21.55 -7.49 24.00
C THR A 37 20.42 -8.29 23.36
N VAL A 38 20.21 -9.53 23.83
CA VAL A 38 19.08 -10.37 23.41
C VAL A 38 17.73 -9.65 23.58
N SER A 39 17.56 -8.91 24.67
CA SER A 39 16.33 -8.17 24.95
C SER A 39 16.04 -7.11 23.86
N SER A 40 17.04 -6.29 23.49
CA SER A 40 16.89 -5.29 22.41
C SER A 40 16.62 -5.94 21.05
N SER A 41 17.35 -7.02 20.73
CA SER A 41 17.17 -7.78 19.50
C SER A 41 15.74 -8.33 19.36
N LEU A 42 15.22 -8.98 20.41
CA LEU A 42 13.87 -9.54 20.40
C LEU A 42 12.79 -8.45 20.37
N THR A 43 13.04 -7.32 21.03
CA THR A 43 12.15 -6.15 21.00
C THR A 43 12.00 -5.62 19.58
N LYS A 44 13.12 -5.53 18.85
CA LYS A 44 13.13 -5.18 17.42
C LYS A 44 12.35 -6.19 16.60
N VAL A 45 12.73 -7.47 16.66
CA VAL A 45 12.18 -8.51 15.78
C VAL A 45 10.68 -8.72 16.03
N LYS A 46 10.27 -8.94 17.28
CA LYS A 46 8.86 -9.18 17.60
C LYS A 46 8.01 -7.93 17.39
N GLY A 47 8.54 -6.75 17.69
CA GLY A 47 7.87 -5.48 17.43
C GLY A 47 7.64 -5.23 15.94
N LEU A 48 8.62 -5.54 15.09
CA LEU A 48 8.48 -5.49 13.63
C LEU A 48 7.43 -6.49 13.13
N LEU A 49 7.48 -7.74 13.60
CA LEU A 49 6.61 -8.81 13.11
C LEU A 49 5.18 -8.73 13.63
N THR A 50 4.93 -8.22 14.85
CA THR A 50 3.62 -8.32 15.51
C THR A 50 3.15 -7.02 16.16
N GLY A 51 4.02 -6.03 16.37
CA GLY A 51 3.73 -4.84 17.18
C GLY A 51 3.79 -5.08 18.70
N TYR A 52 3.86 -6.33 19.16
CA TYR A 52 3.99 -6.67 20.58
C TYR A 52 5.44 -6.70 21.07
N PRO A 53 5.66 -6.43 22.36
CA PRO A 53 6.94 -6.69 23.00
C PRO A 53 7.17 -8.19 23.25
N PRO A 54 8.44 -8.63 23.36
CA PRO A 54 8.77 -9.97 23.83
C PRO A 54 8.39 -10.13 25.31
N THR A 55 8.02 -11.34 25.69
CA THR A 55 7.79 -11.72 27.09
C THR A 55 9.12 -12.10 27.75
N ASP A 56 9.18 -12.02 29.09
CA ASP A 56 10.37 -12.45 29.85
C ASP A 56 10.78 -13.90 29.53
N ALA A 57 9.80 -14.79 29.34
CA ALA A 57 10.05 -16.19 29.00
C ALA A 57 10.67 -16.35 27.61
N GLU A 58 10.26 -15.54 26.63
CA GLU A 58 10.85 -15.52 25.30
C GLU A 58 12.30 -15.00 25.34
N ILE A 59 12.56 -13.96 26.13
CA ILE A 59 13.92 -13.41 26.31
C ILE A 59 14.84 -14.46 26.96
N GLN A 60 14.40 -15.06 28.07
CA GLN A 60 15.16 -16.10 28.77
C GLN A 60 15.44 -17.32 27.89
N ALA A 61 14.48 -17.73 27.07
CA ALA A 61 14.67 -18.86 26.15
C ALA A 61 15.81 -18.61 25.16
N VAL A 62 15.90 -17.41 24.57
CA VAL A 62 16.96 -17.06 23.61
C VAL A 62 18.29 -16.78 24.29
N GLN A 63 18.28 -16.21 25.51
CA GLN A 63 19.50 -16.05 26.31
C GLN A 63 20.12 -17.41 26.67
N ALA A 64 19.29 -18.41 26.97
CA ALA A 64 19.75 -19.76 27.29
C ALA A 64 20.19 -20.54 26.04
N ASP A 65 19.48 -20.39 24.93
CA ASP A 65 19.82 -21.01 23.64
C ASP A 65 19.47 -20.08 22.47
N PRO A 66 20.47 -19.46 21.81
CA PRO A 66 20.23 -18.61 20.64
C PRO A 66 19.45 -19.30 19.51
N LYS A 67 19.48 -20.64 19.43
CA LYS A 67 18.73 -21.40 18.42
C LYS A 67 17.22 -21.37 18.66
N ALA A 68 16.76 -21.02 19.88
CA ALA A 68 15.35 -20.90 20.20
C ALA A 68 14.63 -19.80 19.40
N LEU A 69 15.37 -18.77 18.95
CA LEU A 69 14.80 -17.62 18.24
C LEU A 69 13.99 -18.02 17.00
N ARG A 70 14.48 -18.98 16.20
CA ARG A 70 13.77 -19.45 15.00
C ARG A 70 12.40 -20.02 15.33
N GLY A 71 12.32 -20.82 16.41
CA GLY A 71 11.06 -21.40 16.88
C GLY A 71 10.09 -20.36 17.44
N LEU A 72 10.59 -19.25 18.01
CA LEU A 72 9.76 -18.13 18.43
C LEU A 72 9.21 -17.34 17.24
N ILE A 73 10.06 -17.02 16.25
CA ILE A 73 9.62 -16.33 15.03
C ILE A 73 8.54 -17.14 14.31
N GLN A 74 8.69 -18.46 14.20
CA GLN A 74 7.64 -19.33 13.64
C GLN A 74 6.29 -19.20 14.36
N LYS A 75 6.29 -19.00 15.68
CA LYS A 75 5.05 -18.75 16.44
C LYS A 75 4.50 -17.36 16.19
N TRP A 76 5.36 -16.35 16.09
CA TRP A 76 4.96 -14.96 15.85
C TRP A 76 4.38 -14.76 14.46
N ILE A 77 4.96 -15.37 13.42
CA ILE A 77 4.43 -15.26 12.04
C ILE A 77 3.13 -16.04 11.82
N ALA A 78 2.68 -16.79 12.82
CA ALA A 78 1.40 -17.50 12.78
C ALA A 78 0.24 -16.70 13.39
N THR A 79 0.49 -15.49 13.91
CA THR A 79 -0.56 -14.68 14.56
C THR A 79 -1.30 -13.76 13.58
N PRO A 80 -2.54 -13.35 13.91
CA PRO A 80 -3.28 -12.38 13.11
C PRO A 80 -2.58 -11.02 13.01
N GLU A 81 -1.89 -10.59 14.07
CA GLU A 81 -1.16 -9.33 14.09
C GLU A 81 -0.01 -9.31 13.09
N HIS A 82 0.67 -10.44 12.92
CA HIS A 82 1.65 -10.61 11.85
C HIS A 82 1.02 -10.50 10.47
N THR A 83 -0.13 -11.13 10.25
CA THR A 83 -0.86 -11.03 8.97
C THR A 83 -1.18 -9.56 8.64
N ALA A 84 -1.58 -8.76 9.64
CA ALA A 84 -1.81 -7.33 9.46
C ALA A 84 -0.52 -6.55 9.14
N LYS A 85 0.60 -6.84 9.80
CA LYS A 85 1.92 -6.25 9.47
C LYS A 85 2.35 -6.56 8.05
N MET A 86 2.16 -7.80 7.62
CA MET A 86 2.53 -8.26 6.29
C MET A 86 1.64 -7.69 5.20
N LEU A 87 0.36 -7.44 5.46
CA LEU A 87 -0.51 -6.74 4.51
C LEU A 87 0.04 -5.34 4.19
N GLY A 88 0.46 -4.60 5.21
CA GLY A 88 1.09 -3.28 5.04
C GLY A 88 2.43 -3.36 4.30
N PHE A 89 3.30 -4.30 4.71
CA PHE A 89 4.58 -4.54 4.04
C PHE A 89 4.38 -4.84 2.55
N PHE A 90 3.50 -5.78 2.18
CA PHE A 90 3.29 -6.15 0.79
C PHE A 90 2.65 -5.02 -0.03
N SER A 91 1.73 -4.25 0.55
CA SER A 91 1.13 -3.10 -0.14
C SER A 91 2.20 -2.08 -0.56
N ASN A 92 3.20 -1.85 0.31
CA ASN A 92 4.35 -0.98 0.03
C ASN A 92 5.39 -1.66 -0.89
N ALA A 93 5.76 -2.92 -0.62
CA ALA A 93 6.80 -3.64 -1.35
C ALA A 93 6.43 -3.91 -2.82
N PHE A 94 5.13 -4.13 -3.10
CA PHE A 94 4.59 -4.20 -4.45
C PHE A 94 4.31 -2.83 -5.07
N GLN A 95 4.57 -1.74 -4.34
CA GLN A 95 4.44 -0.35 -4.79
C GLN A 95 3.03 -0.02 -5.32
N GLN A 96 2.02 -0.32 -4.50
CA GLN A 96 0.61 -0.07 -4.83
C GLN A 96 -0.15 0.72 -3.75
N SER A 97 0.49 1.03 -2.62
CA SER A 97 -0.14 1.69 -1.48
C SER A 97 -0.28 3.22 -1.66
N GLN A 98 0.45 3.83 -2.60
CA GLN A 98 0.53 5.28 -2.74
C GLN A 98 -0.42 5.81 -3.82
N ALA A 99 -0.88 4.99 -4.75
CA ALA A 99 -1.82 5.35 -5.80
C ALA A 99 -3.01 6.16 -5.25
N VAL A 100 -3.24 7.40 -5.70
CA VAL A 100 -4.40 8.23 -5.28
C VAL A 100 -5.49 8.23 -6.35
N SER A 101 -6.70 8.69 -6.03
CA SER A 101 -7.83 8.69 -6.98
C SER A 101 -7.53 9.40 -8.32
N ALA A 102 -6.62 10.38 -8.32
CA ALA A 102 -6.20 11.08 -9.54
C ALA A 102 -5.39 10.18 -10.49
N ASP A 103 -4.62 9.24 -9.97
CA ASP A 103 -3.74 8.35 -10.76
C ASP A 103 -4.53 7.39 -11.65
N PHE A 104 -5.79 7.13 -11.31
CA PHE A 104 -6.69 6.27 -12.07
C PHE A 104 -7.45 7.00 -13.19
N SER A 105 -7.23 8.31 -13.38
CA SER A 105 -7.89 9.12 -14.41
C SER A 105 -7.81 8.52 -15.80
N ASP A 106 -6.60 8.09 -16.20
CA ASP A 106 -6.36 7.47 -17.51
C ASP A 106 -7.13 6.15 -17.70
N GLN A 107 -7.33 5.40 -16.61
CA GLN A 107 -8.04 4.12 -16.68
C GLN A 107 -9.57 4.30 -16.67
N LEU A 108 -10.08 5.22 -15.84
CA LEU A 108 -11.51 5.34 -15.55
C LEU A 108 -12.26 6.31 -16.46
N GLY A 109 -11.61 7.38 -16.95
CA GLY A 109 -12.26 8.45 -17.70
C GLY A 109 -13.51 8.98 -16.98
N ASP A 110 -14.66 8.93 -17.65
CA ASP A 110 -15.96 9.40 -17.12
C ASP A 110 -16.41 8.71 -15.82
N ALA A 111 -15.85 7.55 -15.47
CA ALA A 111 -16.15 6.82 -14.24
C ALA A 111 -15.28 7.27 -13.04
N GLN A 112 -14.36 8.22 -13.22
CA GLN A 112 -13.42 8.64 -12.19
C GLN A 112 -14.11 9.17 -10.92
N GLY A 113 -15.29 9.78 -11.05
CA GLY A 113 -16.06 10.34 -9.93
C GLY A 113 -16.54 9.34 -8.88
N ARG A 114 -16.28 8.03 -9.03
CA ARG A 114 -16.68 6.97 -8.10
C ARG A 114 -15.55 6.23 -7.43
N LEU A 115 -14.31 6.67 -7.62
CA LEU A 115 -13.19 6.15 -6.85
C LEU A 115 -13.21 6.78 -5.45
N ASP A 116 -14.12 6.29 -4.60
CA ASP A 116 -14.21 6.66 -3.19
C ASP A 116 -13.08 6.02 -2.37
N ALA A 117 -12.98 6.39 -1.09
CA ALA A 117 -11.90 5.93 -0.21
C ALA A 117 -11.89 4.41 -0.03
N ARG A 118 -13.05 3.73 -0.06
CA ARG A 118 -13.13 2.27 0.14
C ARG A 118 -12.68 1.52 -1.08
N LEU A 119 -13.14 1.93 -2.26
CA LEU A 119 -12.67 1.36 -3.52
C LEU A 119 -11.17 1.62 -3.71
N LEU A 120 -10.68 2.80 -3.31
CA LEU A 120 -9.24 3.09 -3.33
C LEU A 120 -8.46 2.15 -2.41
N ALA A 121 -8.92 1.94 -1.18
CA ALA A 121 -8.27 1.00 -0.25
C ALA A 121 -8.29 -0.43 -0.81
N ASN A 122 -9.42 -0.88 -1.34
CA ASN A 122 -9.54 -2.17 -2.02
C ASN A 122 -8.52 -2.32 -3.18
N LEU A 123 -8.38 -1.29 -4.03
CA LEU A 123 -7.39 -1.29 -5.12
C LEU A 123 -5.95 -1.41 -4.60
N ARG A 124 -5.61 -0.67 -3.54
CA ARG A 124 -4.28 -0.68 -2.92
C ARG A 124 -3.95 -2.00 -2.22
N GLU A 125 -4.95 -2.66 -1.61
CA GLU A 125 -4.77 -3.87 -0.82
C GLU A 125 -4.90 -5.18 -1.62
N SER A 126 -5.61 -5.17 -2.74
CA SER A 126 -5.97 -6.37 -3.51
C SER A 126 -4.77 -7.27 -3.77
N PHE A 127 -3.67 -6.71 -4.24
CA PHE A 127 -2.50 -7.53 -4.55
C PHE A 127 -1.73 -7.99 -3.30
N ALA A 128 -1.66 -7.17 -2.26
CA ALA A 128 -1.05 -7.56 -0.99
C ALA A 128 -1.80 -8.73 -0.33
N ARG A 129 -3.14 -8.71 -0.38
CA ARG A 129 -3.99 -9.84 0.03
C ARG A 129 -3.77 -11.06 -0.86
N THR A 130 -3.57 -10.86 -2.16
CA THR A 130 -3.24 -11.94 -3.10
C THR A 130 -1.94 -12.64 -2.70
N ALA A 131 -0.89 -11.89 -2.39
CA ALA A 131 0.38 -12.45 -1.95
C ALA A 131 0.22 -13.26 -0.64
N LEU A 132 -0.50 -12.72 0.35
CA LEU A 132 -0.79 -13.43 1.59
C LEU A 132 -1.58 -14.73 1.37
N GLN A 133 -2.57 -14.71 0.49
CA GLN A 133 -3.36 -15.91 0.16
C GLN A 133 -2.48 -16.99 -0.48
N LEU A 134 -1.64 -16.62 -1.46
CA LEU A 134 -0.70 -17.55 -2.10
C LEU A 134 0.29 -18.16 -1.09
N ILE A 135 0.83 -17.34 -0.17
CA ILE A 135 1.69 -17.83 0.93
C ILE A 135 0.93 -18.78 1.86
N GLY A 136 -0.34 -18.48 2.16
CA GLY A 136 -1.21 -19.32 2.96
C GLY A 136 -1.47 -20.69 2.33
N GLU A 137 -1.57 -20.73 1.00
CA GLU A 137 -1.71 -21.93 0.18
C GLU A 137 -0.40 -22.72 0.01
N GLY A 138 0.75 -22.17 0.44
CA GLY A 138 2.06 -22.80 0.29
C GLY A 138 2.64 -22.70 -1.13
N GLU A 139 2.15 -21.75 -1.93
CA GLU A 139 2.69 -21.47 -3.25
C GLU A 139 4.08 -20.85 -3.16
N PRO A 140 4.99 -21.14 -4.11
CA PRO A 140 6.25 -20.42 -4.26
C PRO A 140 5.99 -18.92 -4.34
N PHE A 141 6.82 -18.11 -3.69
CA PHE A 141 6.58 -16.66 -3.69
C PHE A 141 6.76 -16.03 -5.08
N THR A 142 7.49 -16.69 -6.00
CA THR A 142 7.52 -16.35 -7.43
C THR A 142 6.15 -16.39 -8.09
N SER A 143 5.17 -17.13 -7.53
CA SER A 143 3.77 -17.12 -7.98
C SER A 143 3.13 -15.74 -7.89
N THR A 144 3.64 -14.80 -7.06
CA THR A 144 3.18 -13.40 -7.07
C THR A 144 3.48 -12.66 -8.38
N ILE A 145 4.38 -13.20 -9.20
CA ILE A 145 4.72 -12.65 -10.51
C ILE A 145 3.88 -13.30 -11.62
N THR A 146 3.53 -14.57 -11.47
CA THR A 146 2.90 -15.39 -12.52
C THR A 146 1.43 -15.70 -12.29
N THR A 147 0.88 -15.39 -11.11
CA THR A 147 -0.50 -15.67 -10.77
C THR A 147 -1.48 -14.95 -11.69
N ARG A 148 -2.58 -15.64 -12.01
CA ARG A 148 -3.80 -15.06 -12.60
C ARG A 148 -4.96 -15.02 -11.59
N ARG A 149 -4.70 -15.45 -10.36
CA ARG A 149 -5.63 -15.41 -9.24
C ARG A 149 -5.34 -14.17 -8.41
N PHE A 150 -6.38 -13.42 -8.10
CA PHE A 150 -6.31 -12.15 -7.37
C PHE A 150 -7.36 -12.13 -6.27
N MET A 151 -7.00 -11.62 -5.10
CA MET A 151 -7.96 -11.29 -4.06
C MET A 151 -8.75 -10.07 -4.52
N LEU A 152 -10.03 -10.27 -4.81
CA LEU A 152 -10.95 -9.25 -5.29
C LEU A 152 -12.21 -9.25 -4.43
N THR A 153 -12.81 -8.07 -4.28
CA THR A 153 -14.16 -7.91 -3.74
C THR A 153 -15.17 -7.86 -4.89
N PRO A 154 -16.48 -8.13 -4.67
CA PRO A 154 -17.47 -8.00 -5.74
C PRO A 154 -17.44 -6.63 -6.43
N ARG A 155 -17.16 -5.57 -5.67
CA ARG A 155 -16.98 -4.22 -6.23
C ARG A 155 -15.75 -4.11 -7.13
N LEU A 156 -14.61 -4.69 -6.73
CA LEU A 156 -13.43 -4.76 -7.59
C LEU A 156 -13.70 -5.58 -8.85
N MET A 157 -14.35 -6.74 -8.73
CA MET A 157 -14.70 -7.58 -9.88
C MET A 157 -15.53 -6.80 -10.90
N MET A 158 -16.51 -6.03 -10.43
CA MET A 158 -17.31 -5.13 -11.27
C MET A 158 -16.48 -4.02 -11.91
N LEU A 159 -15.50 -3.45 -11.20
CA LEU A 159 -14.57 -2.48 -11.77
C LEU A 159 -13.72 -3.10 -12.90
N TYR A 160 -13.19 -4.31 -12.71
CA TYR A 160 -12.44 -5.00 -13.77
C TYR A 160 -13.31 -5.28 -14.99
N ALA A 161 -14.56 -5.73 -14.81
CA ALA A 161 -15.52 -5.92 -15.90
C ALA A 161 -15.83 -4.60 -16.64
N TYR A 162 -15.98 -3.49 -15.91
CA TYR A 162 -16.13 -2.16 -16.52
C TYR A 162 -14.90 -1.75 -17.34
N LEU A 163 -13.69 -1.90 -16.77
CA LEU A 163 -12.45 -1.57 -17.47
C LEU A 163 -12.28 -2.40 -18.75
N ASP A 164 -12.76 -3.64 -18.79
CA ASP A 164 -12.69 -4.50 -19.97
C ASP A 164 -13.80 -4.24 -21.01
N ALA A 165 -14.91 -3.61 -20.59
CA ALA A 165 -16.00 -3.19 -21.47
C ALA A 165 -15.68 -1.89 -22.22
N ILE A 166 -14.78 -1.07 -21.69
CA ILE A 166 -14.30 0.15 -22.35
C ILE A 166 -12.99 -0.16 -23.07
N GLN A 167 -12.79 0.49 -24.22
CA GLN A 167 -11.52 0.48 -24.93
C GLN A 167 -11.12 1.92 -25.22
N ILE A 168 -9.90 2.30 -24.83
CA ILE A 168 -9.31 3.59 -25.16
C ILE A 168 -8.01 3.37 -25.91
N SER A 169 -7.91 3.83 -27.16
CA SER A 169 -6.71 3.71 -27.98
C SER A 169 -5.61 4.69 -27.53
N ASP A 170 -4.40 4.55 -28.09
CA ASP A 170 -3.30 5.49 -27.87
C ASP A 170 -3.61 6.94 -28.31
N SER A 171 -4.59 7.13 -29.20
CA SER A 171 -5.04 8.45 -29.63
C SER A 171 -6.15 9.02 -28.74
N GLY A 172 -6.54 8.31 -27.68
CA GLY A 172 -7.66 8.68 -26.81
C GLY A 172 -9.03 8.35 -27.39
N ASN A 173 -9.10 7.60 -28.51
CA ASN A 173 -10.39 7.20 -29.07
C ASN A 173 -11.03 6.17 -28.15
N ARG A 174 -12.24 6.48 -27.68
CA ARG A 174 -12.99 5.65 -26.75
C ARG A 174 -14.10 4.88 -27.46
N VAL A 175 -14.18 3.58 -27.16
CA VAL A 175 -15.23 2.68 -27.64
C VAL A 175 -15.82 1.93 -26.44
N ASP A 176 -17.14 1.87 -26.37
CA ASP A 176 -17.85 0.96 -25.46
C ASP A 176 -18.11 -0.34 -26.21
N LEU A 177 -17.35 -1.39 -25.89
CA LEU A 177 -17.40 -2.68 -26.56
C LEU A 177 -18.71 -3.41 -26.30
N TYR A 178 -19.32 -3.21 -25.12
CA TYR A 178 -20.61 -3.80 -24.81
C TYR A 178 -21.72 -3.16 -25.66
N ALA A 179 -21.71 -1.82 -25.79
CA ALA A 179 -22.65 -1.10 -26.65
C ALA A 179 -22.48 -1.48 -28.13
N GLN A 180 -21.24 -1.67 -28.58
CA GLN A 180 -20.93 -2.11 -29.93
C GLN A 180 -21.48 -3.52 -30.21
N ALA A 181 -21.37 -4.43 -29.25
CA ALA A 181 -21.90 -5.79 -29.36
C ALA A 181 -23.43 -5.86 -29.21
N HIS A 182 -24.06 -4.87 -28.55
CA HIS A 182 -25.51 -4.81 -28.32
C HIS A 182 -26.12 -3.48 -28.82
N PRO A 183 -26.23 -3.28 -30.14
CA PRO A 183 -26.79 -2.06 -30.70
C PRO A 183 -28.22 -1.80 -30.20
N GLY A 184 -28.48 -0.58 -29.74
CA GLY A 184 -29.79 -0.17 -29.23
C GLY A 184 -30.08 -0.60 -27.78
N PHE A 185 -29.11 -1.21 -27.10
CA PHE A 185 -29.24 -1.51 -25.67
C PHE A 185 -29.60 -0.25 -24.86
N SER A 186 -30.55 -0.39 -23.95
CA SER A 186 -30.94 0.65 -23.02
C SER A 186 -31.43 0.05 -21.71
N PHE A 187 -31.34 0.83 -20.64
CA PHE A 187 -31.91 0.49 -19.35
C PHE A 187 -32.57 1.73 -18.74
N LYS A 188 -33.46 1.54 -17.76
CA LYS A 188 -34.19 2.66 -17.15
C LYS A 188 -34.18 2.60 -15.62
N LEU A 189 -34.18 3.78 -15.02
CA LEU A 189 -34.40 4.01 -13.60
C LEU A 189 -35.84 4.51 -13.40
N THR A 190 -36.58 3.94 -12.47
CA THR A 190 -37.96 4.38 -12.20
C THR A 190 -38.37 4.19 -10.74
N ALA A 191 -39.15 5.13 -10.21
CA ALA A 191 -39.86 4.96 -8.94
C ALA A 191 -41.24 4.30 -9.15
N ASN A 192 -41.80 4.44 -10.35
CA ASN A 192 -43.13 3.94 -10.73
C ASN A 192 -43.14 2.47 -11.17
N ALA A 193 -42.59 1.59 -10.33
CA ALA A 193 -42.54 0.14 -10.58
C ALA A 193 -43.72 -0.64 -9.96
N GLY A 194 -44.65 0.02 -9.26
CA GLY A 194 -45.75 -0.63 -8.52
C GLY A 194 -45.32 -1.30 -7.20
N ALA A 195 -44.12 -1.87 -7.16
CA ALA A 195 -43.42 -2.38 -5.97
C ALA A 195 -41.90 -2.26 -6.16
N PRO A 196 -41.08 -2.35 -5.09
CA PRO A 196 -39.63 -2.48 -5.23
C PRO A 196 -39.26 -3.68 -6.10
N ILE A 197 -38.38 -3.46 -7.08
CA ILE A 197 -37.86 -4.51 -7.96
C ILE A 197 -36.59 -5.09 -7.34
N ALA A 198 -36.53 -6.41 -7.17
CA ALA A 198 -35.32 -7.07 -6.69
C ALA A 198 -34.22 -6.99 -7.75
N LEU A 199 -32.96 -6.81 -7.34
CA LEU A 199 -31.84 -6.72 -8.28
C LEU A 199 -31.74 -7.96 -9.19
N ALA A 200 -32.03 -9.15 -8.67
CA ALA A 200 -32.04 -10.37 -9.47
C ALA A 200 -33.05 -10.31 -10.63
N ASP A 201 -34.23 -9.72 -10.42
CA ASP A 201 -35.25 -9.53 -11.46
C ASP A 201 -34.80 -8.50 -12.50
N THR A 202 -34.11 -7.44 -12.06
CA THR A 202 -33.53 -6.44 -12.97
C THR A 202 -32.45 -7.07 -13.87
N LEU A 203 -31.67 -8.03 -13.37
CA LEU A 203 -30.53 -8.61 -14.08
C LEU A 203 -30.87 -9.86 -14.91
N ASP A 204 -32.05 -10.45 -14.74
CA ASP A 204 -32.50 -11.64 -15.47
C ASP A 204 -33.17 -11.27 -16.82
N PRO A 205 -32.57 -11.62 -17.97
CA PRO A 205 -33.13 -11.33 -19.30
C PRO A 205 -34.50 -11.95 -19.58
N SER A 206 -34.90 -12.97 -18.81
CA SER A 206 -36.21 -13.62 -18.93
C SER A 206 -37.31 -12.95 -18.10
N ASN A 207 -36.93 -12.04 -17.19
CA ASN A 207 -37.86 -11.37 -16.29
C ASN A 207 -38.51 -10.14 -16.95
N PRO A 208 -39.81 -9.86 -16.74
CA PRO A 208 -40.46 -8.65 -17.25
C PRO A 208 -39.82 -7.33 -16.79
N ASN A 209 -39.08 -7.35 -15.67
CA ASN A 209 -38.37 -6.20 -15.12
C ASN A 209 -36.90 -6.11 -15.58
N TYR A 210 -36.49 -6.89 -16.58
CA TYR A 210 -35.12 -6.85 -17.11
C TYR A 210 -34.71 -5.41 -17.47
N MET A 211 -33.55 -4.98 -16.97
CA MET A 211 -32.99 -3.63 -17.16
C MET A 211 -33.88 -2.48 -16.64
N VAL A 212 -34.77 -2.77 -15.68
CA VAL A 212 -35.54 -1.78 -14.92
C VAL A 212 -35.03 -1.72 -13.48
N PHE A 213 -34.34 -0.64 -13.14
CA PHE A 213 -33.83 -0.40 -11.79
C PHE A 213 -34.83 0.41 -10.97
N TYR A 214 -35.16 -0.09 -9.78
CA TYR A 214 -36.01 0.62 -8.84
C TYR A 214 -35.27 1.78 -8.17
N ALA A 215 -35.67 3.01 -8.47
CA ALA A 215 -35.04 4.25 -8.02
C ALA A 215 -36.03 5.10 -7.20
N PRO A 216 -36.29 4.76 -5.92
CA PRO A 216 -37.30 5.43 -5.09
C PRO A 216 -37.03 6.91 -4.86
N GLN A 217 -35.77 7.35 -4.98
CA GLN A 217 -35.38 8.76 -4.85
C GLN A 217 -35.93 9.66 -5.97
N LEU A 218 -36.45 9.08 -7.06
CA LEU A 218 -37.13 9.82 -8.13
C LEU A 218 -38.61 10.08 -7.83
N ALA A 219 -39.15 9.49 -6.75
CA ALA A 219 -40.52 9.75 -6.33
C ALA A 219 -40.67 11.17 -5.75
N GLY A 220 -41.79 11.82 -6.06
CA GLY A 220 -42.16 13.09 -5.47
C GLY A 220 -41.77 14.30 -6.31
N ALA A 221 -41.17 15.31 -5.66
CA ALA A 221 -40.85 16.57 -6.32
C ALA A 221 -39.71 16.39 -7.35
N PRO A 222 -39.75 17.11 -8.49
CA PRO A 222 -38.66 17.09 -9.44
C PRO A 222 -37.31 17.42 -8.81
N TYR A 223 -36.29 16.60 -9.05
CA TYR A 223 -34.93 16.88 -8.56
C TYR A 223 -34.30 18.05 -9.33
N ASP A 224 -34.70 18.23 -10.59
CA ASP A 224 -34.33 19.34 -11.46
C ASP A 224 -35.38 19.50 -12.57
N THR A 225 -36.10 20.62 -12.60
CA THR A 225 -37.24 20.83 -13.52
C THR A 225 -36.88 20.82 -15.00
N LEU A 226 -35.60 20.94 -15.36
CA LEU A 226 -35.14 20.89 -16.75
C LEU A 226 -34.75 19.47 -17.21
N CYS A 227 -34.79 18.49 -16.30
CA CYS A 227 -34.35 17.12 -16.54
C CYS A 227 -35.52 16.12 -16.68
N PRO A 228 -35.29 14.94 -17.30
CA PRO A 228 -36.19 13.80 -17.19
C PRO A 228 -36.35 13.40 -15.71
N GLN A 229 -37.60 13.27 -15.23
CA GLN A 229 -37.86 12.96 -13.81
C GLN A 229 -37.94 11.45 -13.55
N ASP A 230 -38.90 10.78 -14.19
CA ASP A 230 -39.15 9.35 -14.08
C ASP A 230 -39.96 8.90 -15.32
N PRO A 231 -39.51 7.91 -16.11
CA PRO A 231 -38.24 7.21 -15.98
C PRO A 231 -37.06 8.00 -16.54
N ILE A 232 -35.88 7.78 -15.98
CA ILE A 232 -34.61 8.16 -16.61
C ILE A 232 -34.16 6.97 -17.46
N VAL A 233 -33.95 7.18 -18.76
CA VAL A 233 -33.51 6.14 -19.70
C VAL A 233 -32.08 6.41 -20.14
N TYR A 234 -31.20 5.42 -19.96
CA TYR A 234 -29.83 5.45 -20.46
C TYR A 234 -29.74 4.58 -21.71
N ASN A 235 -29.37 5.19 -22.83
CA ASN A 235 -29.29 4.53 -24.14
C ASN A 235 -28.03 4.89 -24.95
N GLY A 236 -27.06 5.58 -24.33
CA GLY A 236 -25.82 6.00 -24.99
C GLY A 236 -25.99 7.07 -26.08
N SER A 237 -27.15 7.74 -26.15
CA SER A 237 -27.40 8.82 -27.10
C SER A 237 -26.55 10.07 -26.82
N LYS A 238 -26.49 11.00 -27.79
CA LYS A 238 -25.70 12.23 -27.66
C LYS A 238 -26.12 13.03 -26.41
N GLY A 239 -25.16 13.26 -25.52
CA GLY A 239 -25.38 13.92 -24.23
C GLY A 239 -25.44 12.96 -23.05
N MET A 240 -25.61 11.65 -23.30
CA MET A 240 -25.46 10.61 -22.28
C MET A 240 -24.05 10.03 -22.30
N GLY A 241 -23.59 9.55 -21.14
CA GLY A 241 -22.42 8.68 -21.09
C GLY A 241 -22.66 7.36 -21.81
N SER A 242 -21.59 6.63 -22.09
CA SER A 242 -21.68 5.28 -22.65
C SER A 242 -22.46 4.35 -21.72
N VAL A 243 -23.24 3.41 -22.26
CA VAL A 243 -24.13 2.54 -21.47
C VAL A 243 -23.37 1.72 -20.41
N SER A 244 -22.15 1.27 -20.69
CA SER A 244 -21.31 0.57 -19.72
C SER A 244 -20.90 1.46 -18.53
N SER A 245 -20.62 2.74 -18.78
CA SER A 245 -20.36 3.71 -17.71
C SER A 245 -21.61 4.00 -16.92
N ALA A 246 -22.74 4.22 -17.60
CA ALA A 246 -24.01 4.48 -16.93
C ALA A 246 -24.41 3.31 -16.03
N LEU A 247 -24.28 2.07 -16.51
CA LEU A 247 -24.51 0.86 -15.73
C LEU A 247 -23.54 0.78 -14.55
N TYR A 248 -22.22 0.92 -14.77
CA TYR A 248 -21.23 0.87 -13.69
C TYR A 248 -21.54 1.88 -12.57
N MET A 249 -21.94 3.10 -12.93
CA MET A 249 -22.31 4.16 -11.99
C MET A 249 -23.59 3.81 -11.21
N VAL A 250 -24.62 3.31 -11.91
CA VAL A 250 -25.89 2.89 -11.31
C VAL A 250 -25.70 1.71 -10.37
N MET A 251 -24.87 0.74 -10.75
CA MET A 251 -24.54 -0.41 -9.89
C MET A 251 -23.85 0.02 -8.60
N GLN A 252 -23.08 1.13 -8.61
CA GLN A 252 -22.53 1.76 -7.41
C GLN A 252 -23.52 2.63 -6.64
N GLY A 253 -24.82 2.54 -6.96
CA GLY A 253 -25.87 3.26 -6.25
C GLY A 253 -25.96 4.73 -6.65
N THR A 254 -25.44 5.12 -7.80
CA THR A 254 -25.41 6.53 -8.20
C THR A 254 -25.57 6.75 -9.69
N PRO A 255 -26.74 7.25 -10.13
CA PRO A 255 -27.00 7.47 -11.54
C PRO A 255 -25.95 8.39 -12.18
N GLN A 256 -25.51 8.04 -13.39
CA GLN A 256 -24.56 8.87 -14.13
C GLN A 256 -25.21 10.19 -14.54
N SER A 257 -24.47 11.29 -14.42
CA SER A 257 -24.85 12.57 -14.98
C SER A 257 -25.02 12.51 -16.50
N PHE A 258 -25.92 13.32 -17.04
CA PHE A 258 -26.10 13.44 -18.48
C PHE A 258 -26.49 14.87 -18.87
N SER A 259 -26.32 15.23 -20.13
CA SER A 259 -26.69 16.53 -20.66
C SER A 259 -27.93 16.45 -21.52
N VAL A 260 -28.84 17.41 -21.33
CA VAL A 260 -30.03 17.59 -22.17
C VAL A 260 -29.93 18.91 -22.95
N PRO A 261 -30.32 18.95 -24.22
CA PRO A 261 -30.36 20.18 -24.98
C PRO A 261 -31.56 21.04 -24.53
N LEU A 262 -31.30 22.33 -24.26
CA LEU A 262 -32.35 23.31 -23.99
C LEU A 262 -32.83 23.97 -25.27
N ALA A 263 -34.06 24.49 -25.26
CA ALA A 263 -34.61 25.29 -26.36
C ALA A 263 -33.76 26.53 -26.71
N THR A 264 -32.90 26.98 -25.79
CA THR A 264 -31.96 28.08 -25.97
C THR A 264 -30.70 27.70 -26.76
N GLY A 265 -30.56 26.44 -27.17
CA GLY A 265 -29.36 25.91 -27.84
C GLY A 265 -28.18 25.62 -26.91
N LYS A 266 -28.34 25.84 -25.59
CA LYS A 266 -27.36 25.44 -24.56
C LYS A 266 -27.66 24.03 -24.07
N ASN A 267 -26.65 23.35 -23.52
CA ASN A 267 -26.85 22.09 -22.81
C ASN A 267 -27.01 22.34 -21.31
N HIS A 268 -27.93 21.60 -20.68
CA HIS A 268 -28.11 21.56 -19.23
C HIS A 268 -27.61 20.22 -18.69
N THR A 269 -26.86 20.25 -17.59
CA THR A 269 -26.32 19.02 -16.97
C THR A 269 -27.25 18.54 -15.87
N CYS A 270 -27.86 17.38 -16.11
CA CYS A 270 -28.70 16.67 -15.17
C CYS A 270 -27.86 15.82 -14.23
N GLN A 271 -28.11 15.95 -12.93
CA GLN A 271 -27.44 15.22 -11.86
C GLN A 271 -28.49 14.48 -11.02
N PRO A 272 -28.87 13.24 -11.39
CA PRO A 272 -29.89 12.55 -10.64
C PRO A 272 -29.40 12.20 -9.22
N PRO A 273 -30.28 12.21 -8.22
CA PRO A 273 -29.91 11.90 -6.84
C PRO A 273 -29.42 10.44 -6.69
N ALA A 274 -28.49 10.25 -5.75
CA ALA A 274 -27.97 8.93 -5.38
C ALA A 274 -29.10 8.01 -4.86
N PHE A 275 -28.94 6.71 -5.05
CA PHE A 275 -29.84 5.72 -4.47
C PHE A 275 -29.76 5.76 -2.94
N PRO A 276 -30.89 5.63 -2.23
CA PRO A 276 -30.87 5.26 -0.83
C PRO A 276 -30.14 3.91 -0.66
N ALA A 277 -29.42 3.74 0.45
CA ALA A 277 -28.59 2.55 0.68
C ALA A 277 -29.36 1.23 0.52
N ALA A 278 -30.62 1.17 0.96
CA ALA A 278 -31.47 -0.03 0.86
C ALA A 278 -31.86 -0.42 -0.57
N SER A 279 -31.68 0.48 -1.54
CA SER A 279 -32.01 0.30 -2.96
C SER A 279 -30.78 0.37 -3.87
N SER A 280 -29.59 0.57 -3.30
CA SER A 280 -28.33 0.54 -4.04
C SER A 280 -28.01 -0.90 -4.48
N PRO A 281 -27.65 -1.17 -5.74
CA PRO A 281 -27.30 -2.52 -6.19
C PRO A 281 -26.10 -3.09 -5.42
N LEU A 282 -25.05 -2.28 -5.23
CA LEU A 282 -23.94 -2.57 -4.34
C LEU A 282 -24.23 -2.11 -2.91
N SER A 283 -23.82 -2.95 -1.97
CA SER A 283 -23.87 -2.71 -0.52
C SER A 283 -22.47 -2.49 0.04
N SER A 284 -22.37 -2.08 1.31
CA SER A 284 -21.07 -1.99 2.00
C SER A 284 -20.39 -3.35 2.19
N ASP A 285 -21.16 -4.45 2.21
CA ASP A 285 -20.62 -5.79 2.42
C ASP A 285 -19.83 -6.24 1.17
N ASP A 286 -20.22 -5.73 0.00
CA ASP A 286 -19.52 -5.96 -1.28
C ASP A 286 -18.13 -5.29 -1.33
N ASP A 287 -17.79 -4.39 -0.39
CA ASP A 287 -16.45 -3.78 -0.24
C ASP A 287 -15.51 -4.63 0.64
N GLN A 288 -16.05 -5.61 1.37
CA GLN A 288 -15.32 -6.38 2.40
C GLN A 288 -15.31 -7.88 2.15
N LEU A 289 -16.14 -8.37 1.22
CA LEU A 289 -16.16 -9.77 0.81
C LEU A 289 -14.97 -10.09 -0.10
N TRP A 290 -13.82 -10.37 0.48
CA TRP A 290 -12.62 -10.76 -0.27
C TRP A 290 -12.67 -12.23 -0.71
N GLN A 291 -12.44 -12.46 -2.00
CA GLN A 291 -12.42 -13.80 -2.59
C GLN A 291 -11.21 -13.92 -3.52
N MET A 292 -10.60 -15.11 -3.55
CA MET A 292 -9.54 -15.43 -4.50
C MET A 292 -10.18 -15.77 -5.84
N VAL A 293 -10.07 -14.87 -6.80
CA VAL A 293 -10.74 -14.93 -8.10
C VAL A 293 -9.72 -15.17 -9.20
N GLU A 294 -9.95 -16.15 -10.06
CA GLU A 294 -9.15 -16.32 -11.27
C GLU A 294 -9.64 -15.37 -12.37
N ILE A 295 -8.70 -14.58 -12.92
CA ILE A 295 -8.90 -13.82 -14.16
C ILE A 295 -8.47 -14.69 -15.33
N VAL A 296 -9.44 -15.14 -16.10
CA VAL A 296 -9.26 -15.93 -17.32
C VAL A 296 -9.24 -14.98 -18.52
N GLN A 297 -8.21 -15.09 -19.35
CA GLN A 297 -8.17 -14.35 -20.60
C GLN A 297 -9.19 -14.95 -21.58
N ALA A 298 -10.18 -14.15 -21.97
CA ALA A 298 -11.19 -14.52 -22.95
C ALA A 298 -10.56 -14.67 -24.35
N GLY A 299 -10.88 -15.77 -25.03
CA GLY A 299 -10.59 -15.95 -26.43
C GLY A 299 -11.48 -15.08 -27.34
N PRO A 300 -11.19 -15.00 -28.65
CA PRO A 300 -11.93 -14.12 -29.57
C PRO A 300 -13.44 -14.39 -29.67
N ASN A 301 -13.87 -15.63 -29.37
CA ASN A 301 -15.27 -16.06 -29.46
C ASN A 301 -15.93 -16.24 -28.09
N ASP A 302 -15.20 -16.01 -27.01
CA ASP A 302 -15.71 -16.23 -25.65
C ASP A 302 -16.57 -15.04 -25.22
N GLY A 303 -17.54 -15.31 -24.34
CA GLY A 303 -18.20 -14.27 -23.57
C GLY A 303 -17.22 -13.60 -22.62
N VAL A 304 -17.54 -12.38 -22.20
CA VAL A 304 -16.77 -11.65 -21.17
C VAL A 304 -17.65 -11.34 -19.98
N SER A 305 -17.05 -11.23 -18.81
CA SER A 305 -17.73 -10.74 -17.63
C SER A 305 -18.20 -9.31 -17.83
N SER A 306 -19.41 -9.02 -17.35
CA SER A 306 -20.07 -7.73 -17.45
C SER A 306 -20.34 -7.16 -16.05
N VAL A 307 -20.53 -5.84 -15.97
CA VAL A 307 -21.00 -5.19 -14.74
C VAL A 307 -22.36 -5.71 -14.26
N LEU A 308 -23.10 -6.40 -15.13
CA LEU A 308 -24.37 -7.06 -14.83
C LEU A 308 -24.19 -8.38 -14.06
N ASP A 309 -22.98 -8.93 -13.96
CA ASP A 309 -22.72 -10.22 -13.30
C ASP A 309 -22.56 -10.10 -11.78
N LEU A 310 -23.05 -9.02 -11.14
CA LEU A 310 -22.84 -8.76 -9.71
C LEU A 310 -23.28 -9.92 -8.80
N THR A 311 -24.36 -10.62 -9.16
CA THR A 311 -24.80 -11.81 -8.42
C THR A 311 -23.74 -12.93 -8.43
N ASN A 312 -23.05 -13.13 -9.55
CA ASN A 312 -21.95 -14.09 -9.66
C ASN A 312 -20.68 -13.59 -8.97
N PHE A 313 -20.46 -12.28 -8.97
CA PHE A 313 -19.31 -11.69 -8.27
C PHE A 313 -19.41 -11.91 -6.76
N ARG A 314 -20.61 -11.88 -6.18
CA ARG A 314 -20.84 -12.20 -4.76
C ARG A 314 -20.48 -13.64 -4.39
N THR A 315 -20.47 -14.56 -5.35
CA THR A 315 -20.11 -15.96 -5.11
C THR A 315 -18.65 -16.29 -5.44
N GLY A 316 -17.84 -15.31 -5.87
CA GLY A 316 -16.42 -15.51 -6.19
C GLY A 316 -16.18 -16.23 -7.50
N GLY A 317 -17.08 -16.09 -8.48
CA GLY A 317 -16.90 -16.67 -9.81
C GLY A 317 -15.69 -16.11 -10.55
N ASN A 318 -15.13 -16.88 -11.49
CA ASN A 318 -14.03 -16.43 -12.33
C ASN A 318 -14.42 -15.18 -13.15
N LEU A 319 -13.44 -14.31 -13.40
CA LEU A 319 -13.59 -13.17 -14.30
C LEU A 319 -13.04 -13.52 -15.67
N LEU A 320 -13.88 -13.41 -16.70
CA LEU A 320 -13.46 -13.59 -18.10
C LEU A 320 -13.24 -12.21 -18.70
N LEU A 321 -11.98 -11.85 -18.97
CA LEU A 321 -11.60 -10.53 -19.48
C LEU A 321 -10.82 -10.66 -20.79
N ARG A 322 -11.01 -9.74 -21.75
CA ARG A 322 -10.15 -9.65 -22.95
C ARG A 322 -8.74 -9.20 -22.58
N THR A 323 -8.66 -8.28 -21.64
CA THR A 323 -7.41 -7.69 -21.16
C THR A 323 -6.68 -8.69 -20.29
N PRO A 324 -5.48 -9.17 -20.69
CA PRO A 324 -4.76 -10.17 -19.91
C PRO A 324 -4.25 -9.56 -18.60
N ARG A 325 -4.41 -10.29 -17.49
CA ARG A 325 -3.88 -9.90 -16.17
C ARG A 325 -3.01 -11.03 -15.62
N VAL A 326 -1.83 -10.68 -15.15
CA VAL A 326 -0.83 -11.57 -14.54
C VAL A 326 0.04 -10.81 -13.54
N GLY A 327 0.23 -11.39 -12.35
CA GLY A 327 1.09 -10.84 -11.31
C GLY A 327 0.74 -9.41 -10.86
N PHE A 328 1.58 -8.85 -10.00
CA PHE A 328 1.35 -7.52 -9.42
C PHE A 328 1.33 -6.40 -10.47
N PHE A 329 2.18 -6.51 -11.50
CA PHE A 329 2.51 -5.43 -12.42
C PHE A 329 1.45 -5.17 -13.49
N THR A 330 0.37 -5.95 -13.51
CA THR A 330 -0.79 -5.73 -14.38
C THR A 330 -2.04 -5.32 -13.62
N THR A 331 -1.96 -5.15 -12.30
CA THR A 331 -3.08 -4.67 -11.50
C THR A 331 -3.41 -3.20 -11.83
N PRO A 332 -4.68 -2.78 -11.76
CA PRO A 332 -5.06 -1.38 -11.96
C PRO A 332 -4.29 -0.42 -11.05
N SER A 333 -4.01 -0.80 -9.78
CA SER A 333 -3.29 0.05 -8.84
C SER A 333 -1.84 0.28 -9.26
N PHE A 334 -1.11 -0.80 -9.61
CA PHE A 334 0.27 -0.66 -10.08
C PHE A 334 0.37 0.17 -11.37
N LEU A 335 -0.55 -0.07 -12.32
CA LEU A 335 -0.60 0.67 -13.58
C LEU A 335 -0.97 2.15 -13.38
N ALA A 336 -1.84 2.46 -12.41
CA ALA A 336 -2.19 3.83 -12.06
C ALA A 336 -0.99 4.56 -11.43
N GLU A 337 -0.36 3.97 -10.42
CA GLU A 337 0.78 4.57 -9.71
C GLU A 337 1.97 4.82 -10.65
N TRP A 338 2.25 3.85 -11.52
CA TRP A 338 3.37 3.86 -12.46
C TRP A 338 2.88 4.09 -13.89
N ASN A 339 2.06 5.14 -14.05
CA ASN A 339 1.39 5.48 -15.29
C ASN A 339 2.31 5.71 -16.49
N THR A 340 1.74 5.49 -17.67
CA THR A 340 2.37 5.73 -18.97
C THR A 340 1.71 6.90 -19.70
N ASN A 341 2.38 7.42 -20.72
CA ASN A 341 1.81 8.35 -21.70
C ASN A 341 2.55 8.24 -23.04
N ASN A 342 2.21 9.10 -24.00
CA ASN A 342 2.86 9.14 -25.32
C ASN A 342 4.36 9.44 -25.29
N SER A 343 4.86 10.09 -24.23
CA SER A 343 6.29 10.41 -24.06
C SER A 343 7.06 9.20 -23.53
N ASN A 344 6.65 8.65 -22.39
CA ASN A 344 7.39 7.55 -21.77
C ASN A 344 7.07 6.17 -22.35
N GLN A 345 5.88 5.98 -22.94
CA GLN A 345 5.46 4.77 -23.64
C GLN A 345 5.75 3.44 -22.89
N ALA A 346 5.36 3.40 -21.61
CA ALA A 346 5.48 2.31 -20.65
C ALA A 346 6.91 2.02 -20.15
N ARG A 347 7.89 2.88 -20.45
CA ARG A 347 9.25 2.78 -19.90
C ARG A 347 9.26 2.83 -18.37
N VAL A 348 8.43 3.70 -17.79
CA VAL A 348 8.30 3.81 -16.33
C VAL A 348 7.72 2.51 -15.78
N THR A 349 6.59 2.06 -16.29
CA THR A 349 5.91 0.83 -15.85
C THR A 349 6.85 -0.37 -15.92
N ALA A 350 7.59 -0.52 -17.02
CA ALA A 350 8.58 -1.58 -17.19
C ALA A 350 9.74 -1.46 -16.20
N ASN A 351 10.30 -0.27 -16.00
CA ASN A 351 11.39 -0.05 -15.05
C ASN A 351 10.96 -0.33 -13.60
N GLN A 352 9.78 0.13 -13.19
CA GLN A 352 9.26 -0.13 -11.85
C GLN A 352 8.94 -1.61 -11.64
N THR A 353 8.49 -2.31 -12.70
CA THR A 353 8.29 -3.75 -12.65
C THR A 353 9.60 -4.49 -12.33
N LEU A 354 10.73 -4.08 -12.95
CA LEU A 354 12.05 -4.63 -12.65
C LEU A 354 12.48 -4.32 -11.21
N ILE A 355 12.24 -3.10 -10.72
CA ILE A 355 12.58 -2.73 -9.34
C ILE A 355 11.80 -3.55 -8.30
N VAL A 356 10.50 -3.72 -8.52
CA VAL A 356 9.68 -4.52 -7.60
C VAL A 356 10.09 -5.98 -7.64
N ALA A 357 10.19 -6.58 -8.84
CA ALA A 357 10.47 -8.01 -8.97
C ALA A 357 11.93 -8.39 -8.67
N LEU A 358 12.88 -7.57 -9.11
CA LEU A 358 14.32 -7.89 -9.18
C LEU A 358 15.21 -6.93 -8.37
N GLY A 359 14.62 -5.94 -7.68
CA GLY A 359 15.35 -5.06 -6.77
C GLY A 359 16.18 -3.97 -7.44
N HIS A 360 16.20 -3.93 -8.78
CA HIS A 360 17.04 -3.01 -9.55
C HIS A 360 16.32 -2.38 -10.73
N GLY A 361 16.67 -1.13 -11.03
CA GLY A 361 16.23 -0.39 -12.19
C GLY A 361 17.17 -0.56 -13.38
N MET A 362 16.65 -0.19 -14.56
CA MET A 362 17.41 -0.10 -15.78
C MET A 362 18.42 1.06 -15.69
N SER A 363 19.69 0.73 -15.78
CA SER A 363 20.81 1.66 -15.84
C SER A 363 21.84 1.13 -16.85
N PRO A 364 22.78 1.95 -17.33
CA PRO A 364 23.88 1.45 -18.17
C PRO A 364 24.68 0.31 -17.52
N GLN A 365 24.74 0.26 -16.18
CA GLN A 365 25.45 -0.76 -15.41
C GLN A 365 24.67 -2.08 -15.29
N ASN A 366 23.34 -1.99 -15.19
CA ASN A 366 22.45 -3.16 -15.05
C ASN A 366 21.91 -3.68 -16.39
N ALA A 367 22.05 -2.90 -17.47
CA ALA A 367 21.56 -3.26 -18.79
C ALA A 367 22.29 -4.46 -19.37
N THR A 368 21.54 -5.38 -19.96
CA THR A 368 22.07 -6.45 -20.82
C THR A 368 21.41 -6.33 -22.17
N LEU A 369 22.17 -6.48 -23.26
CA LEU A 369 21.59 -6.36 -24.59
C LEU A 369 20.52 -7.44 -24.78
N PRO A 370 19.29 -7.07 -25.11
CA PRO A 370 18.23 -8.03 -25.38
C PRO A 370 18.45 -8.69 -26.75
N PRO A 371 17.86 -9.87 -27.01
CA PRO A 371 18.06 -10.55 -28.30
C PRO A 371 17.50 -9.78 -29.50
N SER A 372 16.56 -8.85 -29.28
CA SER A 372 15.99 -8.00 -30.31
C SER A 372 15.88 -6.54 -29.84
N ILE A 373 16.20 -5.62 -30.74
CA ILE A 373 16.04 -4.16 -30.57
C ILE A 373 14.98 -3.57 -31.51
N ALA A 374 14.12 -4.42 -32.09
CA ALA A 374 13.17 -4.01 -33.12
C ALA A 374 12.14 -2.94 -32.66
N SER A 375 11.89 -2.85 -31.35
CA SER A 375 10.96 -1.88 -30.76
C SER A 375 11.61 -0.52 -30.44
N VAL A 376 12.91 -0.36 -30.66
CA VAL A 376 13.61 0.93 -30.49
C VAL A 376 13.09 1.91 -31.53
N ASP A 377 12.58 3.05 -31.06
CA ASP A 377 12.17 4.14 -31.94
C ASP A 377 13.42 4.85 -32.50
N GLN A 378 13.85 4.47 -33.70
CA GLN A 378 15.02 5.04 -34.37
C GLN A 378 14.85 6.51 -34.77
N THR A 379 13.63 7.04 -34.78
CA THR A 379 13.38 8.46 -35.03
C THR A 379 13.67 9.27 -33.76
N HIS A 380 13.29 8.72 -32.60
CA HIS A 380 13.52 9.34 -31.30
C HIS A 380 14.92 9.08 -30.74
N ALA A 381 15.46 7.87 -30.92
CA ALA A 381 16.76 7.43 -30.44
C ALA A 381 17.57 6.76 -31.57
N PRO A 382 18.14 7.56 -32.50
CA PRO A 382 18.89 7.02 -33.63
C PRO A 382 20.15 6.26 -33.21
N LEU A 383 20.50 5.22 -33.96
CA LEU A 383 21.75 4.46 -33.79
C LEU A 383 22.97 5.39 -33.71
N GLY A 384 23.87 5.12 -32.76
CA GLY A 384 25.10 5.90 -32.53
C GLY A 384 24.94 7.10 -31.60
N THR A 385 23.74 7.34 -31.05
CA THR A 385 23.50 8.40 -30.06
C THR A 385 23.58 7.88 -28.62
N THR A 386 23.80 8.77 -27.65
CA THR A 386 23.71 8.44 -26.23
C THR A 386 22.31 7.96 -25.84
N CYS A 387 21.26 8.52 -26.48
CA CYS A 387 19.89 8.07 -26.27
C CYS A 387 19.72 6.60 -26.65
N PHE A 388 20.29 6.18 -27.79
CA PHE A 388 20.22 4.79 -28.24
C PHE A 388 20.81 3.81 -27.21
N ALA A 389 21.88 4.19 -26.50
CA ALA A 389 22.52 3.32 -25.51
C ALA A 389 21.58 2.92 -24.35
N CYS A 390 20.67 3.80 -23.93
CA CYS A 390 19.65 3.47 -22.92
C CYS A 390 18.41 2.81 -23.57
N HIS A 391 18.00 3.31 -24.74
CA HIS A 391 16.79 2.83 -25.42
C HIS A 391 16.92 1.39 -25.91
N GLN A 392 18.10 0.95 -26.36
CA GLN A 392 18.34 -0.43 -26.81
C GLN A 392 18.06 -1.47 -25.72
N SER A 393 18.06 -1.07 -24.44
CA SER A 393 17.80 -1.95 -23.30
C SER A 393 16.36 -1.82 -22.80
N LEU A 394 15.82 -0.59 -22.76
CA LEU A 394 14.50 -0.33 -22.16
C LEU A 394 13.33 -0.40 -23.14
N ASP A 395 13.51 -0.01 -24.41
CA ASP A 395 12.44 -0.07 -25.41
C ASP A 395 12.00 -1.51 -25.74
N PRO A 396 12.88 -2.52 -25.75
CA PRO A 396 12.45 -3.90 -25.89
C PRO A 396 11.68 -4.42 -24.66
N MET A 397 12.02 -3.95 -23.46
CA MET A 397 11.31 -4.30 -22.23
C MET A 397 9.92 -3.65 -22.16
N ARG A 398 9.80 -2.35 -22.46
CA ARG A 398 8.49 -1.66 -22.43
C ARG A 398 7.51 -2.27 -23.44
N GLN A 399 8.02 -2.92 -24.49
CA GLN A 399 7.17 -3.52 -25.51
C GLN A 399 6.30 -4.65 -24.96
N PHE A 400 6.69 -5.29 -23.85
CA PHE A 400 5.83 -6.24 -23.15
C PHE A 400 4.48 -5.66 -22.75
N PHE A 401 4.50 -4.41 -22.29
CA PHE A 401 3.30 -3.64 -21.96
C PHE A 401 2.65 -3.07 -23.22
N ARG A 402 3.43 -2.50 -24.15
CA ARG A 402 2.88 -1.79 -25.31
C ARG A 402 2.17 -2.68 -26.32
N GLN A 403 2.59 -3.94 -26.46
CA GLN A 403 1.86 -4.92 -27.27
C GLN A 403 0.52 -5.34 -26.63
N THR A 404 0.36 -5.11 -25.33
CA THR A 404 -0.79 -5.56 -24.54
C THR A 404 -1.77 -4.43 -24.26
N TYR A 405 -1.24 -3.25 -23.92
CA TYR A 405 -1.97 -2.12 -23.38
C TYR A 405 -1.75 -0.84 -24.19
N SER A 406 -2.81 -0.05 -24.33
CA SER A 406 -2.74 1.34 -24.76
C SER A 406 -2.13 2.24 -23.68
N TYR A 407 -1.97 3.54 -23.95
CA TYR A 407 -1.51 4.49 -22.93
C TYR A 407 -2.46 4.63 -21.73
N TYR A 408 -3.70 4.18 -21.89
CA TYR A 408 -4.75 4.26 -20.89
C TYR A 408 -4.97 2.91 -20.18
N PHE A 409 -4.09 1.93 -20.42
CA PHE A 409 -4.14 0.57 -19.87
C PHE A 409 -5.37 -0.26 -20.25
N HIS A 410 -5.99 0.11 -21.37
CA HIS A 410 -7.00 -0.67 -22.10
C HIS A 410 -6.32 -1.56 -23.15
N PRO A 411 -6.99 -2.56 -23.75
CA PRO A 411 -6.40 -3.40 -24.79
C PRO A 411 -5.74 -2.60 -25.92
N GLN A 412 -4.55 -3.01 -26.33
CA GLN A 412 -3.84 -2.40 -27.46
C GLN A 412 -4.56 -2.71 -28.79
N VAL A 413 -4.74 -1.67 -29.61
CA VAL A 413 -5.41 -1.76 -30.93
C VAL A 413 -4.48 -1.41 -32.09
N SER A 414 -3.31 -0.84 -31.82
CA SER A 414 -2.34 -0.49 -32.85
C SER A 414 -1.62 -1.73 -33.35
N SER A 415 -1.90 -2.13 -34.60
CA SER A 415 -1.22 -3.26 -35.24
C SER A 415 0.29 -3.10 -35.30
N LYS A 416 0.79 -1.86 -35.36
CA LYS A 416 2.23 -1.55 -35.28
C LYS A 416 2.82 -1.91 -33.92
N GLN A 417 2.07 -1.76 -32.84
CA GLN A 417 2.54 -2.11 -31.49
C GLN A 417 2.38 -3.60 -31.22
N THR A 418 1.24 -4.19 -31.61
CA THR A 418 0.99 -5.62 -31.37
C THR A 418 1.88 -6.54 -32.23
N ALA A 419 2.41 -6.05 -33.36
CA ALA A 419 3.32 -6.82 -34.21
C ALA A 419 4.79 -6.77 -33.76
N LEU A 420 5.17 -5.85 -32.86
CA LEU A 420 6.52 -5.75 -32.34
C LEU A 420 6.70 -6.67 -31.12
N PRO A 421 7.69 -7.58 -31.13
CA PRO A 421 7.90 -8.48 -30.00
C PRO A 421 8.47 -7.74 -28.79
N GLY A 422 8.17 -8.26 -27.60
CA GLY A 422 8.93 -7.95 -26.39
C GLY A 422 10.33 -8.57 -26.45
N SER A 423 11.28 -7.97 -25.76
CA SER A 423 12.59 -8.61 -25.59
C SER A 423 13.16 -8.28 -24.22
N PHE A 424 13.60 -9.32 -23.51
CA PHE A 424 14.14 -9.20 -22.16
C PHE A 424 15.66 -9.16 -22.22
N GLY A 425 16.25 -8.18 -21.56
CA GLY A 425 17.71 -8.01 -21.43
C GLY A 425 18.01 -7.26 -20.14
N PHE A 426 18.41 -7.98 -19.09
CA PHE A 426 18.68 -7.39 -17.78
C PHE A 426 19.65 -8.25 -16.97
N ARG A 427 20.67 -7.61 -16.37
CA ARG A 427 21.62 -8.21 -15.40
C ARG A 427 22.08 -9.64 -15.72
N GLY A 428 22.55 -9.85 -16.95
CA GLY A 428 23.12 -11.11 -17.43
C GLY A 428 22.11 -12.08 -18.05
N VAL A 429 20.82 -11.77 -18.02
CA VAL A 429 19.75 -12.56 -18.64
C VAL A 429 19.29 -11.89 -19.92
N SER A 430 19.19 -12.66 -21.00
CA SER A 430 18.80 -12.18 -22.33
C SER A 430 17.90 -13.21 -23.01
N VAL A 431 16.61 -12.90 -23.19
CA VAL A 431 15.58 -13.84 -23.66
C VAL A 431 14.59 -13.16 -24.62
N SER A 432 14.23 -13.87 -25.70
CA SER A 432 13.13 -13.47 -26.59
C SER A 432 11.81 -14.00 -26.07
N ALA A 433 10.78 -13.15 -26.03
CA ALA A 433 9.50 -13.48 -25.42
C ALA A 433 8.37 -12.65 -26.03
N ASN A 434 7.16 -13.18 -26.05
CA ASN A 434 5.98 -12.56 -26.64
C ASN A 434 4.85 -12.46 -25.61
N GLY A 435 4.37 -11.26 -25.35
CA GLY A 435 3.27 -11.03 -24.41
C GLY A 435 3.69 -10.84 -22.94
N ILE A 436 2.70 -10.36 -22.18
CA ILE A 436 2.86 -10.01 -20.76
C ILE A 436 3.08 -11.23 -19.86
N PHE A 437 2.58 -12.41 -20.25
CA PHE A 437 2.78 -13.67 -19.51
C PHE A 437 4.22 -14.18 -19.62
N ASP A 438 4.86 -14.02 -20.78
CA ASP A 438 6.26 -14.40 -20.93
C ASP A 438 7.15 -13.48 -20.07
N LEU A 439 6.84 -12.18 -20.00
CA LEU A 439 7.52 -11.28 -19.06
C LEU A 439 7.39 -11.78 -17.62
N ALA A 440 6.19 -12.19 -17.18
CA ALA A 440 6.00 -12.76 -15.85
C ALA A 440 6.89 -13.99 -15.61
N ALA A 441 6.96 -14.90 -16.59
CA ALA A 441 7.81 -16.09 -16.51
C ALA A 441 9.30 -15.71 -16.40
N GLN A 442 9.77 -14.72 -17.19
CA GLN A 442 11.17 -14.28 -17.12
C GLN A 442 11.51 -13.64 -15.78
N LEU A 443 10.63 -12.79 -15.24
CA LEU A 443 10.83 -12.15 -13.94
C LEU A 443 10.86 -13.18 -12.80
N ALA A 444 9.98 -14.19 -12.84
CA ALA A 444 9.93 -15.25 -11.84
C ALA A 444 11.16 -16.17 -11.86
N ALA A 445 11.73 -16.42 -13.04
CA ALA A 445 12.91 -17.27 -13.21
C ALA A 445 14.25 -16.52 -13.05
N HIS A 446 14.22 -15.20 -12.82
CA HIS A 446 15.42 -14.38 -12.82
C HIS A 446 16.28 -14.61 -11.57
N PRO A 447 17.63 -14.73 -11.69
CA PRO A 447 18.52 -14.97 -10.55
C PRO A 447 18.42 -13.92 -9.43
N ASP A 448 18.22 -12.64 -9.78
CA ASP A 448 18.10 -11.55 -8.81
C ASP A 448 16.79 -11.59 -7.98
N PHE A 449 15.81 -12.42 -8.33
CA PHE A 449 14.52 -12.46 -7.62
C PHE A 449 14.71 -12.72 -6.12
N ALA A 450 15.53 -13.71 -5.75
CA ALA A 450 15.73 -14.05 -4.34
C ALA A 450 16.38 -12.89 -3.56
N GLY A 451 17.45 -12.31 -4.11
CA GLY A 451 18.15 -11.18 -3.50
C GLY A 451 17.25 -9.96 -3.34
N ALA A 452 16.38 -9.67 -4.31
CA ALA A 452 15.44 -8.56 -4.25
C ALA A 452 14.54 -8.62 -3.01
N TRP A 453 14.00 -9.80 -2.68
CA TRP A 453 13.09 -9.96 -1.54
C TRP A 453 13.80 -10.02 -0.20
N VAL A 454 15.01 -10.58 -0.14
CA VAL A 454 15.90 -10.43 1.03
C VAL A 454 16.17 -8.95 1.29
N GLN A 455 16.49 -8.19 0.24
CA GLN A 455 16.79 -6.76 0.36
C GLN A 455 15.59 -5.96 0.85
N LYS A 456 14.38 -6.22 0.33
CA LYS A 456 13.16 -5.54 0.79
C LYS A 456 12.88 -5.80 2.27
N LEU A 457 13.04 -7.04 2.75
CA LEU A 457 12.87 -7.36 4.17
C LEU A 457 13.97 -6.73 5.04
N CYS A 458 15.23 -6.78 4.59
CA CYS A 458 16.33 -6.12 5.30
C CYS A 458 16.08 -4.61 5.42
N THR A 459 15.74 -3.94 4.32
CA THR A 459 15.44 -2.51 4.33
C THR A 459 14.22 -2.18 5.16
N TRP A 460 13.19 -3.02 5.15
CA TRP A 460 12.03 -2.81 6.03
C TRP A 460 12.40 -2.93 7.52
N ALA A 461 13.22 -3.94 7.88
CA ALA A 461 13.61 -4.19 9.26
C ALA A 461 14.63 -3.18 9.80
N ASN A 462 15.58 -2.75 8.96
CA ASN A 462 16.71 -1.91 9.37
C ASN A 462 16.54 -0.45 8.95
N SER A 463 15.59 -0.16 8.06
CA SER A 463 15.45 1.14 7.39
C SER A 463 16.71 1.60 6.65
N ALA A 464 17.53 0.62 6.28
CA ALA A 464 18.76 0.76 5.53
C ALA A 464 18.98 -0.52 4.70
N ARG A 465 19.68 -0.38 3.57
CA ARG A 465 20.08 -1.52 2.75
C ARG A 465 20.99 -2.47 3.52
N CYS A 466 20.88 -3.77 3.21
CA CYS A 466 21.97 -4.71 3.46
C CYS A 466 23.00 -4.64 2.32
N ASP A 467 24.27 -4.95 2.61
CA ASP A 467 25.30 -5.14 1.58
C ASP A 467 25.06 -6.49 0.89
N GLU A 468 24.72 -6.46 -0.40
CA GLU A 468 24.43 -7.67 -1.19
C GLU A 468 25.65 -8.60 -1.33
N SER A 469 26.86 -8.08 -1.10
CA SER A 469 28.11 -8.86 -1.08
C SER A 469 28.39 -9.55 0.26
N ASP A 470 27.63 -9.20 1.32
CA ASP A 470 27.70 -9.85 2.61
C ASP A 470 27.46 -11.37 2.48
N GLY A 471 28.28 -12.16 3.16
CA GLY A 471 28.15 -13.62 3.15
C GLY A 471 26.80 -14.07 3.71
N GLU A 472 26.30 -13.37 4.72
CA GLU A 472 24.99 -13.66 5.33
C GLU A 472 23.84 -13.30 4.37
N PHE A 473 23.96 -12.19 3.63
CA PHE A 473 22.95 -11.80 2.64
C PHE A 473 22.83 -12.86 1.53
N ARG A 474 23.98 -13.29 0.98
CA ARG A 474 24.03 -14.33 -0.06
C ARG A 474 23.51 -15.68 0.45
N LEU A 475 23.77 -16.02 1.72
CA LEU A 475 23.22 -17.22 2.35
C LEU A 475 21.69 -17.17 2.39
N LEU A 476 21.10 -16.06 2.81
CA LEU A 476 19.64 -15.90 2.88
C LEU A 476 18.98 -15.97 1.49
N ALA A 477 19.58 -15.34 0.47
CA ALA A 477 19.10 -15.42 -0.91
C ALA A 477 19.17 -16.86 -1.44
N GLY A 478 20.25 -17.59 -1.13
CA GLY A 478 20.39 -19.00 -1.44
C GLY A 478 19.32 -19.87 -0.79
N LEU A 479 19.12 -19.72 0.53
CA LEU A 479 18.08 -20.44 1.29
C LEU A 479 16.68 -20.22 0.72
N PHE A 480 16.37 -18.98 0.30
CA PHE A 480 15.08 -18.68 -0.31
C PHE A 480 14.90 -19.36 -1.66
N ALA A 481 15.92 -19.32 -2.53
CA ALA A 481 15.87 -20.03 -3.82
C ALA A 481 15.78 -21.56 -3.64
N GLU A 482 16.59 -22.14 -2.74
CA GLU A 482 16.66 -23.59 -2.48
C GLU A 482 15.39 -24.15 -1.84
N SER A 483 14.67 -23.33 -1.06
CA SER A 483 13.36 -23.67 -0.50
C SER A 483 12.20 -23.56 -1.50
N ASN A 484 12.50 -23.46 -2.79
CA ASN A 484 11.54 -23.19 -3.85
C ASN A 484 10.74 -21.90 -3.59
N TYR A 485 11.44 -20.86 -3.14
CA TYR A 485 10.87 -19.55 -2.82
C TYR A 485 9.77 -19.61 -1.75
N ASP A 486 9.89 -20.47 -0.73
CA ASP A 486 8.96 -20.48 0.40
C ASP A 486 9.11 -19.21 1.25
N TRP A 487 8.06 -18.40 1.28
CA TRP A 487 8.08 -17.11 1.98
C TRP A 487 8.35 -17.26 3.48
N LYS A 488 7.75 -18.27 4.11
CA LYS A 488 7.92 -18.50 5.56
C LYS A 488 9.38 -18.82 5.89
N THR A 489 10.04 -19.61 5.04
CA THR A 489 11.46 -19.91 5.15
C THR A 489 12.31 -18.66 5.06
N LEU A 490 12.06 -17.79 4.05
CA LEU A 490 12.77 -16.52 3.91
C LEU A 490 12.58 -15.63 5.15
N GLU A 491 11.33 -15.43 5.57
CA GLU A 491 11.00 -14.54 6.69
C GLU A 491 11.64 -15.02 7.99
N VAL A 492 11.50 -16.30 8.34
CA VAL A 492 12.16 -16.88 9.52
C VAL A 492 13.68 -16.72 9.42
N ALA A 493 14.26 -16.96 8.24
CA ALA A 493 15.70 -16.84 8.05
C ALA A 493 16.19 -15.39 8.26
N VAL A 494 15.58 -14.41 7.58
CA VAL A 494 15.96 -12.99 7.66
C VAL A 494 15.79 -12.46 9.08
N PHE A 495 14.67 -12.71 9.75
CA PHE A 495 14.43 -12.19 11.10
C PHE A 495 15.18 -12.92 12.20
N SER A 496 15.74 -14.10 11.92
CA SER A 496 16.69 -14.78 12.81
C SER A 496 18.16 -14.44 12.49
N SER A 497 18.42 -13.74 11.39
CA SER A 497 19.77 -13.46 10.90
C SER A 497 20.45 -12.34 11.69
N PRO A 498 21.79 -12.38 11.85
CA PRO A 498 22.58 -11.26 12.35
C PRO A 498 22.42 -9.95 11.55
N LEU A 499 21.95 -10.00 10.30
CA LEU A 499 21.63 -8.80 9.52
C LEU A 499 20.49 -7.96 10.13
N VAL A 500 19.57 -8.59 10.87
CA VAL A 500 18.44 -7.91 11.53
C VAL A 500 18.60 -7.90 13.06
N THR A 501 19.04 -9.03 13.61
CA THR A 501 19.11 -9.25 15.06
C THR A 501 20.29 -8.54 15.70
N TYR A 502 21.36 -8.27 14.95
CA TYR A 502 22.63 -7.71 15.43
C TYR A 502 23.29 -8.52 16.56
N LEU A 503 22.93 -9.80 16.71
CA LEU A 503 23.51 -10.70 17.73
C LEU A 503 24.89 -11.23 17.36
N ALA A 504 25.34 -10.99 16.12
CA ALA A 504 26.68 -11.31 15.65
C ALA A 504 27.11 -10.28 14.58
N PRO A 505 28.43 -10.06 14.41
CA PRO A 505 28.92 -9.15 13.39
C PRO A 505 28.67 -9.70 11.99
N THR A 506 28.33 -8.80 11.07
CA THR A 506 28.28 -9.05 9.62
C THR A 506 29.05 -7.95 8.91
N ARG A 507 29.30 -8.11 7.61
CA ARG A 507 29.94 -7.05 6.81
C ARG A 507 29.05 -5.81 6.76
N THR A 508 27.75 -5.99 6.55
CA THR A 508 26.73 -4.95 6.55
C THR A 508 26.77 -4.16 7.85
N VAL A 509 26.66 -4.86 8.99
CA VAL A 509 26.64 -4.22 10.31
C VAL A 509 27.98 -3.54 10.59
N SER A 510 29.10 -4.15 10.22
CA SER A 510 30.43 -3.52 10.38
C SER A 510 30.54 -2.21 9.61
N GLN A 511 30.01 -2.13 8.40
CA GLN A 511 30.11 -0.93 7.56
C GLN A 511 29.10 0.16 7.91
N SER A 512 27.88 -0.22 8.24
CA SER A 512 26.76 0.72 8.42
C SER A 512 26.37 0.97 9.87
N GLY A 513 26.90 0.18 10.81
CA GLY A 513 26.49 0.20 12.21
C GLY A 513 25.13 -0.46 12.43
N GLU A 514 24.68 -0.42 13.68
CA GLU A 514 23.35 -0.87 14.10
C GLU A 514 22.32 0.25 13.84
N VAL A 515 21.17 -0.11 13.27
CA VAL A 515 20.11 0.87 13.00
C VAL A 515 18.85 0.53 13.79
N PHE A 516 18.42 1.51 14.61
CA PHE A 516 17.19 1.51 15.40
C PHE A 516 16.32 2.71 15.00
N PRO A 517 15.57 2.60 13.89
CA PRO A 517 14.87 3.72 13.28
C PRO A 517 13.66 4.17 14.11
N VAL A 518 13.12 5.35 13.78
CA VAL A 518 11.79 5.75 14.30
C VAL A 518 10.70 4.76 13.89
N SER A 519 9.73 4.56 14.79
CA SER A 519 8.47 3.88 14.49
C SER A 519 7.65 4.74 13.54
N ARG A 520 7.86 4.54 12.22
CA ARG A 520 7.04 5.17 11.16
C ARG A 520 5.56 4.83 11.34
N ARG A 521 4.68 5.64 10.75
CA ARG A 521 3.22 5.65 10.98
C ARG A 521 2.63 4.25 11.18
N ASP A 522 2.86 3.35 10.23
CA ASP A 522 2.20 2.05 10.24
C ASP A 522 2.75 1.11 11.33
N HIS A 523 4.06 1.20 11.64
CA HIS A 523 4.66 0.49 12.79
C HIS A 523 4.12 1.02 14.11
N LEU A 524 4.12 2.34 14.27
CA LEU A 524 3.63 3.01 15.46
C LEU A 524 2.16 2.68 15.72
N CYS A 525 1.29 2.88 14.73
CA CYS A 525 -0.14 2.69 14.88
C CYS A 525 -0.49 1.23 15.20
N THR A 526 0.22 0.27 14.61
CA THR A 526 0.04 -1.14 14.93
C THR A 526 0.51 -1.46 16.37
N ALA A 527 1.68 -0.95 16.77
CA ALA A 527 2.20 -1.15 18.12
C ALA A 527 1.27 -0.54 19.18
N LEU A 528 0.80 0.70 18.98
CA LEU A 528 -0.15 1.36 19.87
C LEU A 528 -1.49 0.61 19.92
N SER A 529 -2.01 0.15 18.78
CA SER A 529 -3.27 -0.62 18.75
C SER A 529 -3.15 -1.90 19.57
N SER A 530 -2.06 -2.64 19.34
CA SER A 530 -1.79 -3.93 19.98
C SER A 530 -1.55 -3.78 21.48
N ARG A 531 -0.67 -2.85 21.88
CA ARG A 531 -0.31 -2.63 23.29
C ARG A 531 -1.47 -2.05 24.09
N LEU A 532 -2.24 -1.11 23.52
CA LEU A 532 -3.34 -0.46 24.23
C LEU A 532 -4.65 -1.25 24.18
N GLY A 533 -4.76 -2.25 23.31
CA GLY A 533 -6.00 -3.00 23.09
C GLY A 533 -7.08 -2.17 22.40
N ILE A 534 -6.69 -1.19 21.58
CA ILE A 534 -7.60 -0.32 20.82
C ILE A 534 -7.46 -0.69 19.36
N ALA A 535 -8.47 -1.35 18.79
CA ALA A 535 -8.49 -1.67 17.37
C ALA A 535 -8.41 -0.38 16.53
N ASP A 536 -7.48 -0.37 15.57
CA ASP A 536 -7.19 0.76 14.69
C ASP A 536 -7.12 2.11 15.44
N VAL A 537 -6.25 2.19 16.45
CA VAL A 537 -6.12 3.36 17.33
C VAL A 537 -5.86 4.67 16.57
N CYS A 538 -5.25 4.57 15.40
CA CYS A 538 -4.98 5.70 14.51
C CYS A 538 -6.09 5.95 13.48
N GLY A 539 -7.12 5.12 13.39
CA GLY A 539 -8.20 5.28 12.43
C GLY A 539 -7.73 5.27 10.97
N LEU A 540 -6.73 4.47 10.63
CA LEU A 540 -6.17 4.41 9.28
C LEU A 540 -6.95 3.46 8.36
N ASP A 541 -7.70 2.50 8.92
CA ASP A 541 -8.59 1.65 8.13
C ASP A 541 -9.83 2.46 7.73
N VAL A 542 -10.10 2.49 6.42
CA VAL A 542 -11.24 3.20 5.83
C VAL A 542 -12.60 2.68 6.32
N ASN A 543 -12.64 1.46 6.85
CA ASN A 543 -13.84 0.85 7.41
C ASN A 543 -14.05 1.22 8.88
N THR A 544 -13.04 1.78 9.54
CA THR A 544 -13.13 2.14 10.96
C THR A 544 -14.02 3.36 11.15
N LYS A 545 -15.07 3.21 11.95
CA LYS A 545 -15.84 4.34 12.49
C LYS A 545 -15.06 4.96 13.66
N VAL A 546 -14.21 5.94 13.34
CA VAL A 546 -13.35 6.58 14.34
C VAL A 546 -14.16 7.32 15.40
N PRO A 547 -14.02 6.97 16.70
CA PRO A 547 -14.61 7.72 17.81
C PRO A 547 -14.19 9.19 17.81
N GLN A 548 -15.06 10.09 18.29
CA GLN A 548 -14.79 11.54 18.25
C GLN A 548 -13.51 11.93 18.99
N ASP A 549 -13.20 11.26 20.10
CA ASP A 549 -11.99 11.50 20.90
C ASP A 549 -10.70 10.99 20.24
N LEU A 550 -10.81 10.11 19.24
CA LEU A 550 -9.67 9.61 18.43
C LEU A 550 -9.51 10.31 17.08
N LYS A 551 -10.43 11.19 16.66
CA LYS A 551 -10.28 11.94 15.40
C LYS A 551 -9.02 12.82 15.35
N GLY A 552 -8.62 13.38 16.49
CA GLY A 552 -7.36 14.13 16.60
C GLY A 552 -6.14 13.22 16.35
N VAL A 553 -6.15 12.01 16.92
CA VAL A 553 -5.11 10.99 16.68
C VAL A 553 -5.07 10.62 15.20
N GLN A 554 -6.23 10.37 14.58
CA GLN A 554 -6.32 10.07 13.15
C GLN A 554 -5.70 11.17 12.30
N PHE A 555 -6.10 12.42 12.53
CA PHE A 555 -5.56 13.56 11.78
C PHE A 555 -4.03 13.64 11.88
N ILE A 556 -3.48 13.53 13.09
CA ILE A 556 -2.02 13.57 13.30
C ILE A 556 -1.34 12.37 12.65
N ALA A 557 -1.90 11.16 12.79
CA ALA A 557 -1.33 9.95 12.20
C ALA A 557 -1.20 10.07 10.69
N THR A 558 -2.16 10.69 9.98
CA THR A 558 -2.09 10.84 8.52
C THR A 558 -0.90 11.68 8.02
N VAL A 559 -0.35 12.56 8.85
CA VAL A 559 0.81 13.41 8.51
C VAL A 559 2.13 12.88 9.06
N LEU A 560 2.12 11.78 9.82
CA LEU A 560 3.35 11.11 10.24
C LEU A 560 4.02 10.45 9.02
N PRO A 561 5.36 10.38 8.99
CA PRO A 561 6.07 9.69 7.92
C PRO A 561 5.61 8.25 7.76
N SER A 562 5.31 7.86 6.52
CA SER A 562 5.03 6.48 6.13
C SER A 562 6.06 6.00 5.11
N ASP A 563 6.16 4.69 4.95
CA ASP A 563 6.98 4.08 3.91
C ASP A 563 6.38 4.45 2.55
N ALA A 564 7.24 4.82 1.61
CA ALA A 564 6.86 5.18 0.26
C ALA A 564 7.99 4.84 -0.72
N TYR A 565 7.71 4.82 -2.01
CA TYR A 565 8.66 4.69 -3.10
C TYR A 565 8.57 5.89 -4.03
N SER A 566 9.72 6.31 -4.54
CA SER A 566 9.81 7.33 -5.57
C SER A 566 9.88 6.69 -6.95
N ARG A 567 9.49 7.45 -7.97
CA ARG A 567 9.57 7.00 -9.36
C ARG A 567 11.04 6.72 -9.74
N GLY A 568 11.33 5.48 -10.13
CA GLY A 568 12.68 5.03 -10.46
C GLY A 568 13.56 4.70 -9.25
N GLY A 569 13.08 4.89 -8.03
CA GLY A 569 13.82 4.54 -6.81
C GLY A 569 13.80 3.03 -6.57
N GLU A 570 14.99 2.42 -6.45
CA GLU A 570 15.14 1.01 -6.07
C GLU A 570 14.75 0.75 -4.60
N GLU A 571 14.87 1.78 -3.78
CA GLU A 571 14.64 1.76 -2.33
C GLU A 571 13.40 2.56 -1.93
N PRO A 572 12.77 2.17 -0.81
CA PRO A 572 11.76 3.00 -0.19
C PRO A 572 12.38 4.29 0.35
N VAL A 573 11.65 5.39 0.23
CA VAL A 573 11.85 6.62 0.98
C VAL A 573 11.38 6.37 2.41
N LEU A 574 12.34 6.25 3.33
CA LEU A 574 12.08 6.00 4.75
C LEU A 574 12.51 7.20 5.59
N ALA A 575 11.67 7.58 6.55
CA ALA A 575 12.09 8.43 7.65
C ALA A 575 12.78 7.59 8.72
N ASN A 576 14.05 7.89 8.99
CA ASN A 576 14.88 7.12 9.90
C ASN A 576 15.13 7.85 11.22
N ASP A 577 15.11 9.19 11.19
CA ASP A 577 15.38 10.05 12.35
C ASP A 577 14.14 10.82 12.83
N PRO A 578 13.99 11.02 14.14
CA PRO A 578 12.91 11.83 14.68
C PRO A 578 13.17 13.31 14.39
N ASN A 579 12.30 13.95 13.63
CA ASN A 579 12.30 15.41 13.46
C ASN A 579 11.29 16.08 14.42
N LEU A 580 11.30 17.42 14.46
CA LEU A 580 10.41 18.21 15.33
C LEU A 580 8.92 17.90 15.08
N PHE A 581 8.53 17.65 13.84
CA PHE A 581 7.14 17.32 13.49
C PHE A 581 6.74 15.94 13.97
N PHE A 582 7.63 14.95 13.85
CA PHE A 582 7.43 13.61 14.40
C PHE A 582 7.28 13.67 15.92
N ARG A 583 8.19 14.36 16.63
CA ARG A 583 8.12 14.54 18.09
C ARG A 583 6.83 15.20 18.53
N THR A 584 6.47 16.32 17.90
CA THR A 584 5.21 17.05 18.20
C THR A 584 3.98 16.20 17.89
N GLY A 585 3.99 15.44 16.79
CA GLY A 585 2.91 14.51 16.46
C GLY A 585 2.75 13.43 17.52
N MET A 586 3.86 12.83 17.96
CA MET A 586 3.87 11.83 19.02
C MET A 586 3.34 12.36 20.35
N GLU A 587 3.80 13.53 20.78
CA GLU A 587 3.31 14.17 22.02
C GLU A 587 1.79 14.34 22.01
N ASN A 588 1.25 14.83 20.89
CA ASN A 588 -0.19 15.05 20.74
C ASN A 588 -1.00 13.75 20.68
N ILE A 589 -0.49 12.71 20.01
CA ILE A 589 -1.11 11.37 20.01
C ILE A 589 -1.14 10.82 21.43
N CYS A 590 0.00 10.81 22.12
CA CYS A 590 0.12 10.31 23.48
C CYS A 590 -0.78 11.08 24.46
N ALA A 591 -0.90 12.40 24.32
CA ALA A 591 -1.77 13.23 25.15
C ALA A 591 -3.27 12.97 24.87
N ALA A 592 -3.65 12.69 23.62
CA ALA A 592 -5.02 12.31 23.31
C ALA A 592 -5.36 10.93 23.91
N LEU A 593 -4.45 9.96 23.80
CA LEU A 593 -4.61 8.62 24.36
C LEU A 593 -4.65 8.63 25.89
N SER A 594 -3.84 9.45 26.57
CA SER A 594 -3.86 9.56 28.03
C SER A 594 -5.23 10.01 28.55
N ARG A 595 -5.88 10.97 27.88
CA ARG A 595 -7.24 11.43 28.22
C ARG A 595 -8.30 10.33 28.05
N ARG A 596 -8.12 9.45 27.07
CA ARG A 596 -9.03 8.31 26.83
C ARG A 596 -8.84 7.19 27.84
N LEU A 597 -7.61 6.98 28.30
CA LEU A 597 -7.22 5.78 29.04
C LEU A 597 -7.12 5.97 30.57
N ILE A 598 -7.00 7.21 31.07
CA ILE A 598 -6.79 7.49 32.49
C ILE A 598 -8.00 8.17 33.10
N ASP A 599 -8.59 7.53 34.11
CA ASP A 599 -9.79 7.97 34.85
C ASP A 599 -11.00 8.30 33.94
N ALA A 600 -11.01 7.82 32.70
CA ALA A 600 -12.13 7.99 31.80
C ALA A 600 -13.26 7.01 32.18
N ALA A 601 -14.49 7.52 32.27
CA ALA A 601 -15.61 6.74 32.81
C ALA A 601 -15.97 5.48 32.01
N THR A 602 -15.84 5.52 30.68
CA THR A 602 -16.27 4.42 29.78
C THR A 602 -15.11 3.69 29.11
N THR A 603 -14.00 4.36 28.90
CA THR A 603 -12.82 3.85 28.16
C THR A 603 -11.57 3.77 29.04
N GLY A 604 -11.68 4.13 30.32
CA GLY A 604 -10.56 4.14 31.25
C GLY A 604 -9.99 2.75 31.45
N ARG A 605 -8.68 2.64 31.30
CA ARG A 605 -7.90 1.44 31.57
C ARG A 605 -7.13 1.56 32.89
N TRP A 606 -6.67 2.77 33.22
CA TRP A 606 -5.89 3.05 34.41
C TRP A 606 -6.56 4.10 35.28
N SER A 607 -6.29 4.06 36.58
CA SER A 607 -6.81 5.04 37.54
C SER A 607 -5.70 5.70 38.34
N SER A 608 -5.83 7.01 38.54
CA SER A 608 -4.96 7.77 39.43
C SER A 608 -5.10 7.37 40.91
N GLY A 609 -6.18 6.68 41.29
CA GLY A 609 -6.31 6.06 42.61
C GLY A 609 -5.40 4.85 42.83
N SER A 610 -4.72 4.36 41.79
CA SER A 610 -3.77 3.23 41.84
C SER A 610 -2.55 3.50 40.95
N ALA A 611 -1.93 4.66 41.13
CA ALA A 611 -0.85 5.17 40.29
C ALA A 611 0.33 4.19 40.16
N ASP A 612 0.78 3.54 41.24
CA ASP A 612 1.91 2.60 41.18
C ASP A 612 1.65 1.41 40.26
N ALA A 613 0.43 0.84 40.32
CA ALA A 613 0.03 -0.25 39.45
C ALA A 613 -0.09 0.21 37.98
N ALA A 614 -0.57 1.43 37.75
CA ALA A 614 -0.64 2.01 36.43
C ALA A 614 0.76 2.25 35.84
N ILE A 615 1.69 2.81 36.63
CA ILE A 615 3.07 3.07 36.22
C ILE A 615 3.79 1.76 35.87
N ALA A 616 3.64 0.71 36.69
CA ALA A 616 4.18 -0.60 36.36
C ALA A 616 3.61 -1.15 35.05
N ASP A 617 2.28 -1.03 34.82
CA ASP A 617 1.68 -1.47 33.56
C ASP A 617 2.11 -0.59 32.35
N PHE A 618 2.41 0.70 32.54
CA PHE A 618 3.00 1.52 31.47
C PHE A 618 4.34 0.96 31.02
N VAL A 619 5.19 0.52 31.94
CA VAL A 619 6.52 -0.05 31.62
C VAL A 619 6.38 -1.36 30.84
N HIS A 620 5.46 -2.24 31.23
CA HIS A 620 5.34 -3.56 30.63
C HIS A 620 4.48 -3.60 29.38
N THR A 621 3.31 -2.97 29.41
CA THR A 621 2.36 -2.99 28.30
C THR A 621 2.76 -1.96 27.25
N LEU A 622 2.90 -0.69 27.65
CA LEU A 622 3.09 0.40 26.70
C LEU A 622 4.54 0.48 26.23
N MET A 623 5.50 0.56 27.15
CA MET A 623 6.92 0.63 26.80
C MET A 623 7.44 -0.72 26.32
N GLY A 624 6.84 -1.83 26.76
CA GLY A 624 7.19 -3.15 26.28
C GLY A 624 8.46 -3.71 26.89
N LEU A 625 8.83 -3.25 28.09
CA LEU A 625 10.05 -3.66 28.77
C LEU A 625 9.82 -4.89 29.66
N GLY A 626 10.78 -5.80 29.63
CA GLY A 626 10.83 -6.97 30.52
C GLY A 626 11.09 -6.58 31.97
N ARG A 627 10.71 -7.47 32.90
CA ARG A 627 10.79 -7.22 34.35
C ARG A 627 12.21 -7.05 34.87
N ASP A 628 13.19 -7.57 34.16
CA ASP A 628 14.61 -7.37 34.45
C ASP A 628 15.04 -5.90 34.34
N ARG A 629 14.25 -5.06 33.64
CA ARG A 629 14.53 -3.63 33.42
C ARG A 629 13.67 -2.69 34.26
N ASP A 630 12.84 -3.18 35.17
CA ASP A 630 11.81 -2.37 35.87
C ASP A 630 12.36 -1.20 36.68
N THR A 631 13.49 -1.41 37.35
CA THR A 631 13.98 -0.50 38.39
C THR A 631 14.10 0.95 37.89
N THR A 632 14.72 1.16 36.73
CA THR A 632 15.00 2.51 36.23
C THR A 632 13.76 3.19 35.64
N PRO A 633 13.00 2.58 34.70
CA PRO A 633 11.80 3.19 34.14
C PRO A 633 10.71 3.46 35.19
N ILE A 634 10.46 2.53 36.12
CA ILE A 634 9.47 2.74 37.17
C ILE A 634 9.90 3.92 38.06
N SER A 635 11.16 3.97 38.48
CA SER A 635 11.66 5.11 39.28
C SER A 635 11.45 6.45 38.57
N ILE A 636 11.84 6.55 37.29
CA ILE A 636 11.68 7.78 36.50
C ILE A 636 10.21 8.21 36.42
N LEU A 637 9.31 7.28 36.13
CA LEU A 637 7.88 7.58 35.99
C LEU A 637 7.23 7.93 37.34
N THR A 638 7.61 7.25 38.42
CA THR A 638 7.15 7.57 39.78
C THR A 638 7.65 8.94 40.24
N ASP A 639 8.91 9.27 39.99
CA ASP A 639 9.48 10.58 40.31
C ASP A 639 8.77 11.69 39.53
N HIS A 640 8.48 11.46 38.24
CA HIS A 640 7.71 12.40 37.42
C HIS A 640 6.29 12.60 37.97
N PHE A 641 5.59 11.52 38.33
CA PHE A 641 4.25 11.59 38.91
C PHE A 641 4.23 12.43 40.20
N HIS A 642 5.17 12.17 41.12
CA HIS A 642 5.27 12.92 42.37
C HIS A 642 5.66 14.39 42.15
N SER A 643 6.57 14.66 41.21
CA SER A 643 6.96 16.02 40.84
C SER A 643 5.77 16.81 40.29
N ALA A 644 4.96 16.20 39.41
CA ALA A 644 3.75 16.79 38.86
C ALA A 644 2.71 17.14 39.94
N ILE A 645 2.52 16.24 40.92
CA ILE A 645 1.66 16.51 42.09
C ILE A 645 2.23 17.65 42.94
N GLY A 646 3.54 17.65 43.20
CA GLY A 646 4.21 18.73 43.93
C GLY A 646 4.12 20.09 43.24
N ALA A 647 4.00 20.11 41.91
CA ALA A 647 3.75 21.31 41.10
C ALA A 647 2.27 21.76 41.09
N GLY A 648 1.37 21.05 41.78
CA GLY A 648 -0.03 21.42 41.95
C GLY A 648 -1.01 20.79 40.96
N LEU A 649 -0.59 19.79 40.16
CA LEU A 649 -1.50 19.05 39.28
C LEU A 649 -2.40 18.09 40.08
N SER A 650 -3.57 17.78 39.53
CA SER A 650 -4.44 16.73 40.08
C SER A 650 -3.79 15.35 39.91
N ALA A 651 -4.19 14.37 40.72
CA ALA A 651 -3.73 12.98 40.57
C ALA A 651 -3.99 12.43 39.16
N SER A 652 -5.13 12.78 38.56
CA SER A 652 -5.48 12.39 37.20
C SER A 652 -4.54 13.02 36.17
N ASP A 653 -4.27 14.32 36.27
CA ASP A 653 -3.42 15.03 35.31
C ASP A 653 -1.94 14.67 35.45
N ALA A 654 -1.47 14.43 36.67
CA ALA A 654 -0.14 13.91 36.93
C ALA A 654 0.04 12.51 36.31
N LEU A 655 -0.94 11.61 36.45
CA LEU A 655 -0.85 10.29 35.84
C LEU A 655 -0.94 10.37 34.30
N LYS A 656 -1.77 11.27 33.74
CA LYS A 656 -1.82 11.52 32.28
C LYS A 656 -0.49 12.02 31.75
N SER A 657 0.18 12.94 32.44
CA SER A 657 1.51 13.41 32.07
C SER A 657 2.55 12.29 32.16
N THR A 658 2.46 11.44 33.19
CA THR A 658 3.33 10.26 33.36
C THR A 658 3.15 9.25 32.22
N PHE A 659 1.91 9.01 31.78
CA PHE A 659 1.64 8.20 30.60
C PHE A 659 2.25 8.81 29.33
N VAL A 660 2.16 10.13 29.15
CA VAL A 660 2.78 10.79 27.99
C VAL A 660 4.29 10.57 27.99
N LEU A 661 4.94 10.70 29.15
CA LEU A 661 6.38 10.41 29.28
C LEU A 661 6.71 8.96 28.89
N ALA A 662 5.94 7.98 29.38
CA ALA A 662 6.11 6.57 29.01
C ALA A 662 5.86 6.32 27.51
N CYS A 663 4.83 6.94 26.95
CA CYS A 663 4.44 6.83 25.54
C CYS A 663 5.48 7.43 24.58
N LEU A 664 6.26 8.42 25.03
CA LEU A 664 7.34 9.04 24.26
C LEU A 664 8.69 8.33 24.41
N SER A 665 8.74 7.26 25.20
CA SER A 665 9.97 6.51 25.42
C SER A 665 10.51 5.89 24.11
N PRO A 666 11.83 5.72 24.01
CA PRO A 666 12.50 5.06 22.88
C PRO A 666 11.86 3.74 22.44
N SER A 667 11.39 2.93 23.40
CA SER A 667 10.80 1.61 23.15
C SER A 667 9.38 1.63 22.57
N VAL A 668 8.78 2.83 22.48
CA VAL A 668 7.50 3.07 21.81
C VAL A 668 7.73 3.79 20.48
N VAL A 669 8.49 4.89 20.51
CA VAL A 669 8.66 5.78 19.34
C VAL A 669 9.77 5.31 18.39
N GLY A 670 10.58 4.35 18.80
CA GLY A 670 11.63 3.71 18.01
C GLY A 670 11.40 2.21 17.87
N VAL A 671 12.03 1.62 16.85
CA VAL A 671 12.01 0.19 16.59
C VAL A 671 13.23 -0.45 17.26
N GLY A 672 13.02 -1.20 18.34
CA GLY A 672 14.05 -2.03 18.97
C GLY A 672 14.92 -1.40 20.07
N GLN A 673 14.59 -0.20 20.54
CA GLN A 673 15.35 0.55 21.55
C GLN A 673 14.96 0.20 23.00
#